data_AF-A0A9J6F203-F1
#
_entry.id   AF-A0A9J6F203-F1
#
_cell.length_a   1.000
_cell.length_b   1.000
_cell.length_c   1.000
_cell.angle_alpha   90.00
_cell.angle_beta   90.00
_cell.angle_gamma   90.00
#
_symmetry.space_group_name_H-M   'P 1'
#
loop_
_entity.id
_entity.type
_entity.pdbx_description
1 polymer ?
#
loop_
_entity_poly.entity_id
_entity_poly.type
_entity_poly.pdbx_seq_one_letter_code
_entity_poly.pdbx_strand_id
1 'polypeptide(L)'
;MSFAETNVTVYEDSGEVLLTIHRHGDVSTDTSVLCVTHPAPYFYFEKPNYEVDESAGSFEVTVLRDGSDLRITSSVMVRSKQMSPPSAQAGSDYIAVGKLVRFPSGSTSQTVEVVLLDDYGQPDLEFIETFQLVLRSPVNATVGTPGTAVVSINDTLSDVPKMFFLEEEYVVDEEAGSLSVPVVRTGDTSQQSSVRCYTRQGSATVDLDFEERPNTDQSLIVFDSGERRKMCVLHIRDDHVNEGLEELRLVLGSQRSDTAGMAMLGEPNVAKIRIRDESDQPVIQFRQTRTTVKEPRNPDDVVSLAISVVRLGDCSTTSVVRVYSRDGSATAGADYQPLSQELTFHPLLNETVFTVQILYDEAKEHKEAFTLHLKGDAKRIANVKDSKMIVYIEDVRFLPAVTFPSEPVVVSLRDYDDADAASPQPIHGYPLSCISSCNPKHPDYVRTGPICAKEGINDSFTEFHWKVAAPDDSSVLLRDIRSKTFFAPIKSITLDSVYFSAGSRVQCATRAVNTDGDVGLEVYSTPVTVALDAGLCRPPEDNYVGAEPFTARLRYTGTSDLRTPNRIQITVLVPHRDGLLPAISTRPLSNFEFALSPNSLRTGLHRCSNLVDAPEAFTPLGFVTNATTLDGRLAAAEAAEPYQYSAQMRGQSTLRFYRSLDLESCMWNWTAFYTLSELVSECGGSINHDGQALNLVQSYVSMSVPLYVSYVLQSTAASGGWQHSDMVTELKISFVYNTAILWDHGISTYLDSHLNGSIYPTQMRINDNGQLVVRFRTVAGFHGQYILESRELKKMSYVTSEEQPDVTFTLKLVRRDATYSGAQQEWEFVSDVAVLSVAKASVKRLGSKMVVRFAIDSTRRLLESLEGVEWFDSAQRSSSENSTIDIFETVTCLLSELSTAQENDNTPTIQLLIKQVKLRSTKKDDGATL
;
A
#
# COMPACT_ATOMS: atom_id res chain seq x y z
N MET A 1 44.62 -84.81 -15.01
CA MET A 1 43.81 -85.03 -13.80
C MET A 1 43.77 -83.72 -13.00
N SER A 2 42.89 -83.64 -12.02
CA SER A 2 42.47 -82.41 -11.34
C SER A 2 43.54 -81.74 -10.47
N PHE A 3 43.31 -80.44 -10.27
CA PHE A 3 43.74 -79.56 -9.17
C PHE A 3 44.29 -80.22 -7.90
N ALA A 4 45.33 -79.56 -7.36
CA ALA A 4 45.38 -79.21 -5.94
C ALA A 4 45.59 -77.69 -5.87
N GLU A 5 44.75 -76.99 -5.11
CA GLU A 5 44.76 -75.53 -5.01
C GLU A 5 45.91 -75.02 -4.14
N THR A 6 46.36 -73.79 -4.36
CA THR A 6 47.07 -73.04 -3.33
C THR A 6 46.68 -71.57 -3.46
N ASN A 7 46.04 -71.04 -2.43
CA ASN A 7 45.27 -69.80 -2.50
C ASN A 7 46.18 -68.56 -2.39
N VAL A 8 45.92 -67.55 -3.22
CA VAL A 8 46.43 -66.19 -3.02
C VAL A 8 45.30 -65.33 -2.48
N THR A 9 45.33 -65.03 -1.19
CA THR A 9 44.44 -64.06 -0.55
C THR A 9 45.01 -62.65 -0.71
N VAL A 10 44.28 -61.77 -1.37
CA VAL A 10 44.57 -60.32 -1.41
C VAL A 10 43.86 -59.66 -0.25
N TYR A 11 44.58 -58.85 0.53
CA TYR A 11 43.99 -57.86 1.43
C TYR A 11 44.31 -56.47 0.86
N GLU A 12 43.27 -55.77 0.40
CA GLU A 12 43.36 -54.33 0.15
C GLU A 12 43.25 -53.60 1.48
N ASP A 13 44.40 -53.25 2.07
CA ASP A 13 44.63 -51.94 2.67
C ASP A 13 46.12 -51.78 3.05
N SER A 14 46.67 -50.59 2.84
CA SER A 14 48.12 -50.28 2.79
C SER A 14 48.88 -50.95 1.64
N GLY A 15 49.34 -50.13 0.69
CA GLY A 15 49.94 -50.57 -0.57
C GLY A 15 51.41 -50.99 -0.49
N GLU A 16 51.72 -52.06 0.25
CA GLU A 16 53.00 -52.78 0.14
C GLU A 16 52.75 -54.24 -0.25
N VAL A 17 53.43 -54.72 -1.31
CA VAL A 17 53.33 -56.11 -1.77
C VAL A 17 54.63 -56.84 -1.46
N LEU A 18 54.61 -57.69 -0.42
CA LEU A 18 55.76 -58.52 -0.05
C LEU A 18 55.65 -59.92 -0.68
N LEU A 19 56.34 -60.15 -1.79
CA LEU A 19 56.40 -61.44 -2.47
C LEU A 19 57.62 -62.25 -2.02
N THR A 20 57.42 -63.23 -1.13
CA THR A 20 58.48 -64.15 -0.69
C THR A 20 58.42 -65.46 -1.47
N ILE A 21 59.27 -65.60 -2.50
CA ILE A 21 59.39 -66.84 -3.29
C ILE A 21 60.74 -67.51 -2.95
N HIS A 22 60.69 -68.64 -2.25
CA HIS A 22 61.87 -69.49 -2.11
C HIS A 22 62.11 -70.27 -3.40
N ARG A 23 63.24 -70.01 -4.06
CA ARG A 23 63.70 -70.75 -5.24
C ARG A 23 65.02 -71.44 -4.90
N HIS A 24 65.14 -72.72 -5.25
CA HIS A 24 66.41 -73.43 -5.30
C HIS A 24 66.46 -74.22 -6.61
N GLY A 25 67.48 -73.99 -7.44
CA GLY A 25 67.64 -74.68 -8.73
C GLY A 25 67.68 -73.78 -9.96
N ASP A 26 68.76 -73.00 -10.07
CA ASP A 26 69.61 -72.83 -11.26
C ASP A 26 69.11 -72.18 -12.59
N VAL A 27 70.10 -71.63 -13.31
CA VAL A 27 70.12 -71.13 -14.71
C VAL A 27 69.32 -69.85 -15.06
N SER A 28 70.10 -68.77 -15.23
CA SER A 28 70.01 -67.71 -16.25
C SER A 28 68.66 -67.34 -16.86
N THR A 29 68.13 -66.18 -16.46
CA THR A 29 67.23 -65.35 -17.28
C THR A 29 67.62 -63.89 -17.12
N ASP A 30 67.99 -63.24 -18.22
CA ASP A 30 68.35 -61.82 -18.25
C ASP A 30 67.08 -60.98 -18.09
N THR A 31 67.02 -60.14 -17.04
CA THR A 31 65.84 -59.32 -16.72
C THR A 31 66.19 -57.85 -16.80
N SER A 32 66.09 -57.31 -18.02
CA SER A 32 66.06 -55.87 -18.25
C SER A 32 64.83 -55.26 -17.59
N VAL A 33 65.00 -54.66 -16.41
CA VAL A 33 63.95 -53.87 -15.76
C VAL A 33 63.76 -52.58 -16.56
N LEU A 34 62.75 -52.58 -17.43
CA LEU A 34 62.25 -51.34 -18.02
C LEU A 34 61.51 -50.57 -16.91
N CYS A 35 62.20 -49.63 -16.27
CA CYS A 35 61.55 -48.62 -15.44
C CYS A 35 60.62 -47.78 -16.31
N VAL A 36 59.34 -48.16 -16.37
CA VAL A 36 58.28 -47.25 -16.82
C VAL A 36 58.16 -46.16 -15.75
N THR A 37 58.96 -45.11 -15.90
CA THR A 37 58.74 -43.84 -15.20
C THR A 37 57.39 -43.33 -15.65
N HIS A 38 56.36 -43.57 -14.85
CA HIS A 38 55.04 -43.03 -15.16
C HIS A 38 55.12 -41.50 -15.04
N PRO A 39 54.50 -40.74 -15.97
CA PRO A 39 54.64 -39.29 -15.99
C PRO A 39 54.05 -38.69 -14.72
N ALA A 40 54.84 -37.84 -14.06
CA ALA A 40 54.38 -37.06 -12.91
C ALA A 40 53.10 -36.28 -13.28
N PRO A 41 52.13 -36.14 -12.37
CA PRO A 41 50.89 -35.46 -12.68
C PRO A 41 51.15 -34.01 -13.10
N TYR A 42 50.28 -33.48 -13.95
CA TYR A 42 50.44 -32.14 -14.52
C TYR A 42 49.12 -31.38 -14.55
N PHE A 43 49.22 -30.05 -14.47
CA PHE A 43 48.10 -29.12 -14.49
C PHE A 43 48.04 -28.34 -15.79
N TYR A 44 46.85 -28.17 -16.35
CA TYR A 44 46.59 -27.35 -17.54
C TYR A 44 45.19 -26.74 -17.48
N PHE A 45 44.95 -25.67 -18.25
CA PHE A 45 43.61 -25.11 -18.43
C PHE A 45 42.81 -25.94 -19.43
N GLU A 46 41.50 -26.12 -19.19
CA GLU A 46 40.60 -26.83 -20.11
C GLU A 46 40.57 -26.18 -21.51
N LYS A 47 40.57 -24.84 -21.56
CA LYS A 47 40.56 -24.05 -22.80
C LYS A 47 41.76 -23.10 -22.85
N PRO A 48 42.37 -22.87 -24.02
CA PRO A 48 43.46 -21.91 -24.17
C PRO A 48 42.96 -20.46 -24.24
N ASN A 49 41.72 -20.23 -24.66
CA ASN A 49 41.10 -18.91 -24.82
C ASN A 49 39.69 -18.93 -24.19
N TYR A 50 39.31 -17.80 -23.60
CA TYR A 50 37.97 -17.47 -23.13
C TYR A 50 37.57 -16.14 -23.75
N GLU A 51 36.32 -16.01 -24.18
CA GLU A 51 35.71 -14.78 -24.67
C GLU A 51 34.46 -14.55 -23.82
N VAL A 52 34.37 -13.38 -23.21
CA VAL A 52 33.33 -13.03 -22.23
C VAL A 52 32.85 -11.60 -22.49
N ASP A 53 31.55 -11.40 -22.34
CA ASP A 53 30.95 -10.07 -22.25
C ASP A 53 31.30 -9.46 -20.87
N GLU A 54 31.57 -8.16 -20.83
CA GLU A 54 31.94 -7.45 -19.59
C GLU A 54 30.84 -7.56 -18.53
N SER A 55 29.58 -7.42 -18.95
CA SER A 55 28.41 -7.50 -18.08
C SER A 55 28.10 -8.91 -17.56
N ALA A 56 28.89 -9.92 -17.92
CA ALA A 56 28.76 -11.27 -17.36
C ALA A 56 29.07 -11.32 -15.85
N GLY A 57 29.81 -10.35 -15.30
CA GLY A 57 30.14 -10.20 -13.88
C GLY A 57 31.12 -11.24 -13.31
N SER A 58 30.96 -12.52 -13.65
CA SER A 58 31.98 -13.54 -13.41
C SER A 58 31.87 -14.72 -14.39
N PHE A 59 32.98 -15.44 -14.57
CA PHE A 59 33.02 -16.68 -15.35
C PHE A 59 33.93 -17.74 -14.72
N GLU A 60 33.63 -19.01 -14.98
CA GLU A 60 34.41 -20.13 -14.45
C GLU A 60 35.53 -20.58 -15.39
N VAL A 61 36.72 -20.75 -14.82
CA VAL A 61 37.90 -21.30 -15.49
C VAL A 61 38.25 -22.66 -14.86
N THR A 62 38.09 -23.73 -15.63
CA THR A 62 38.45 -25.08 -15.20
C THR A 62 39.96 -25.32 -15.32
N VAL A 63 40.59 -25.73 -14.20
CA VAL A 63 41.93 -26.30 -14.18
C VAL A 63 41.82 -27.81 -14.08
N LEU A 64 42.46 -28.52 -15.02
CA LEU A 64 42.49 -29.97 -15.09
C LEU A 64 43.81 -30.51 -14.53
N ARG A 65 43.73 -31.68 -13.89
CA ARG A 65 44.85 -32.48 -13.39
C ARG A 65 44.81 -33.86 -14.03
N ASP A 66 45.86 -34.21 -14.73
CA ASP A 66 46.04 -35.52 -15.39
C ASP A 66 47.40 -36.13 -15.03
N GLY A 67 47.56 -37.43 -15.24
CA GLY A 67 48.78 -38.21 -14.95
C GLY A 67 48.53 -39.48 -14.13
N SER A 68 49.59 -40.23 -13.86
CA SER A 68 49.48 -41.60 -13.32
C SER A 68 49.21 -41.70 -11.82
N ASP A 69 49.58 -40.68 -11.04
CA ASP A 69 49.44 -40.70 -9.58
C ASP A 69 48.55 -39.54 -9.10
N LEU A 70 47.24 -39.77 -9.16
CA LEU A 70 46.21 -38.86 -8.66
C LEU A 70 45.89 -39.11 -7.17
N ARG A 71 46.57 -40.05 -6.51
CA ARG A 71 46.32 -40.43 -5.10
C ARG A 71 46.92 -39.39 -4.15
N ILE A 72 48.05 -38.80 -4.54
CA ILE A 72 48.71 -37.74 -3.78
C ILE A 72 47.94 -36.41 -3.92
N THR A 73 47.92 -35.60 -2.85
CA THR A 73 47.38 -34.25 -2.88
C THR A 73 48.38 -33.29 -3.55
N SER A 74 47.89 -32.50 -4.50
CA SER A 74 48.69 -31.57 -5.30
C SER A 74 48.02 -30.21 -5.37
N SER A 75 48.77 -29.15 -5.61
CA SER A 75 48.21 -27.79 -5.72
C SER A 75 48.95 -26.93 -6.73
N VAL A 76 48.26 -25.96 -7.31
CA VAL A 76 48.82 -24.99 -8.25
C VAL A 76 48.24 -23.60 -7.96
N MET A 77 49.02 -22.55 -8.17
CA MET A 77 48.56 -21.19 -8.07
C MET A 77 48.08 -20.71 -9.44
N VAL A 78 46.80 -20.35 -9.54
CA VAL A 78 46.27 -19.61 -10.69
C VAL A 78 46.49 -18.13 -10.42
N ARG A 79 47.19 -17.44 -11.32
CA ARG A 79 47.46 -16.01 -11.20
C ARG A 79 47.11 -15.28 -12.50
N SER A 80 46.47 -14.12 -12.39
CA SER A 80 46.32 -13.20 -13.52
C SER A 80 47.63 -12.47 -13.81
N LYS A 81 47.88 -12.20 -15.10
CA LYS A 81 49.01 -11.43 -15.60
C LYS A 81 48.51 -10.55 -16.76
N GLN A 82 48.94 -9.30 -16.75
CA GLN A 82 48.68 -8.36 -17.85
C GLN A 82 49.42 -8.78 -19.12
N MET A 83 48.80 -8.56 -20.27
CA MET A 83 49.43 -8.77 -21.58
C MET A 83 50.36 -7.60 -21.96
N SER A 84 51.09 -7.74 -23.06
CA SER A 84 52.01 -6.73 -23.59
C SER A 84 51.80 -6.61 -25.10
N PRO A 85 51.23 -5.51 -25.62
CA PRO A 85 50.80 -4.31 -24.88
C PRO A 85 49.68 -4.62 -23.86
N PRO A 86 49.54 -3.79 -22.80
CA PRO A 86 48.38 -3.86 -21.93
C PRO A 86 47.14 -3.39 -22.68
N SER A 87 46.06 -4.15 -22.57
CA SER A 87 44.67 -3.67 -22.72
C SER A 87 44.05 -3.77 -21.34
N ALA A 88 43.44 -4.93 -21.01
CA ALA A 88 42.86 -5.21 -19.70
C ALA A 88 43.80 -4.94 -18.52
N GLN A 89 43.30 -4.26 -17.49
CA GLN A 89 43.98 -3.88 -16.27
C GLN A 89 43.24 -4.35 -15.00
N ALA A 90 43.99 -5.05 -14.13
CA ALA A 90 43.43 -5.53 -12.87
C ALA A 90 43.03 -4.36 -11.95
N GLY A 91 41.75 -4.30 -11.59
CA GLY A 91 41.15 -3.28 -10.73
C GLY A 91 40.32 -2.22 -11.46
N SER A 92 40.38 -2.16 -12.79
CA SER A 92 39.41 -1.44 -13.64
C SER A 92 38.37 -2.43 -14.18
N ASP A 93 38.82 -3.40 -14.97
CA ASP A 93 38.00 -4.28 -15.83
C ASP A 93 37.97 -5.76 -15.34
N TYR A 94 38.90 -6.16 -14.45
CA TYR A 94 38.79 -7.44 -13.73
C TYR A 94 39.46 -7.47 -12.35
N ILE A 95 39.00 -8.36 -11.45
CA ILE A 95 39.63 -8.55 -10.14
C ILE A 95 40.87 -9.45 -10.25
N ALA A 96 42.00 -8.99 -9.72
CA ALA A 96 43.29 -9.69 -9.78
C ALA A 96 43.23 -11.14 -9.21
N VAL A 97 43.19 -12.14 -10.09
CA VAL A 97 43.17 -13.56 -9.70
C VAL A 97 44.49 -13.98 -9.04
N GLY A 98 44.41 -14.61 -7.87
CA GLY A 98 45.55 -15.10 -7.08
C GLY A 98 45.22 -16.32 -6.22
N LYS A 99 44.47 -17.29 -6.77
CA LYS A 99 43.87 -18.41 -6.04
C LYS A 99 44.81 -19.62 -5.97
N LEU A 100 45.01 -20.18 -4.77
CA LEU A 100 45.67 -21.47 -4.59
C LEU A 100 44.64 -22.60 -4.81
N VAL A 101 44.74 -23.29 -5.92
CA VAL A 101 43.86 -24.41 -6.27
C VAL A 101 44.45 -25.69 -5.68
N ARG A 102 43.68 -26.38 -4.83
CA ARG A 102 44.07 -27.65 -4.19
C ARG A 102 43.27 -28.79 -4.79
N PHE A 103 43.96 -29.88 -5.12
CA PHE A 103 43.37 -31.11 -5.65
C PHE A 103 43.49 -32.21 -4.58
N PRO A 104 42.40 -32.57 -3.89
CA PRO A 104 42.33 -33.77 -3.06
C PRO A 104 42.66 -35.05 -3.85
N SER A 105 43.01 -36.11 -3.13
CA SER A 105 43.19 -37.46 -3.67
C SER A 105 41.99 -37.85 -4.57
N GLY A 106 42.27 -38.27 -5.80
CA GLY A 106 41.24 -38.68 -6.78
C GLY A 106 40.55 -37.54 -7.57
N SER A 107 40.75 -36.27 -7.22
CA SER A 107 40.17 -35.15 -7.99
C SER A 107 40.93 -34.88 -9.30
N THR A 108 40.21 -34.70 -10.41
CA THR A 108 40.76 -34.44 -11.76
C THR A 108 40.48 -33.04 -12.29
N SER A 109 39.52 -32.32 -11.73
CA SER A 109 39.18 -30.94 -12.08
C SER A 109 38.93 -30.09 -10.84
N GLN A 110 39.16 -28.79 -10.97
CA GLN A 110 38.79 -27.74 -10.01
C GLN A 110 38.43 -26.47 -10.79
N THR A 111 37.40 -25.74 -10.38
CA THR A 111 37.01 -24.47 -11.00
C THR A 111 37.58 -23.26 -10.26
N VAL A 112 37.92 -22.23 -11.03
CA VAL A 112 38.33 -20.93 -10.54
C VAL A 112 37.41 -19.89 -11.16
N GLU A 113 36.51 -19.35 -10.36
CA GLU A 113 35.77 -18.14 -10.66
C GLU A 113 36.72 -16.95 -10.87
N VAL A 114 36.48 -16.20 -11.93
CA VAL A 114 37.14 -14.95 -12.28
C VAL A 114 36.06 -13.88 -12.35
N VAL A 115 36.20 -12.84 -11.55
CA VAL A 115 35.24 -11.73 -11.46
C VAL A 115 35.68 -10.61 -12.39
N LEU A 116 34.78 -10.22 -13.28
CA LEU A 116 34.90 -9.04 -14.14
C LEU A 116 34.38 -7.82 -13.39
N LEU A 117 34.83 -6.63 -13.79
CA LEU A 117 34.38 -5.37 -13.24
C LEU A 117 33.73 -4.59 -14.39
N ASP A 118 32.42 -4.41 -14.28
CA ASP A 118 31.57 -3.68 -15.23
C ASP A 118 31.35 -2.26 -14.68
N ASP A 119 31.36 -1.25 -15.55
CA ASP A 119 31.40 0.18 -15.21
C ASP A 119 30.05 0.78 -14.77
N TYR A 120 29.04 -0.08 -14.55
CA TYR A 120 27.73 0.15 -13.94
C TYR A 120 27.37 1.62 -13.62
N GLY A 121 26.87 2.30 -14.64
CA GLY A 121 26.20 3.59 -14.52
C GLY A 121 26.75 4.67 -15.43
N GLN A 122 28.02 4.54 -15.84
CA GLN A 122 28.67 5.37 -16.87
C GLN A 122 29.37 4.49 -17.91
N PRO A 123 28.61 3.69 -18.69
CA PRO A 123 29.12 2.90 -19.81
C PRO A 123 30.05 3.72 -20.70
N ASP A 124 31.29 3.25 -20.89
CA ASP A 124 32.32 3.78 -21.78
C ASP A 124 32.84 2.66 -22.70
N LEU A 125 32.99 2.93 -24.00
CA LEU A 125 33.22 1.88 -25.00
C LEU A 125 34.71 1.52 -25.12
N GLU A 126 35.19 0.58 -24.30
CA GLU A 126 36.62 0.19 -24.23
C GLU A 126 37.05 -0.85 -25.30
N PHE A 127 36.09 -1.40 -26.08
CA PHE A 127 36.28 -2.40 -27.15
C PHE A 127 36.62 -3.83 -26.66
N ILE A 128 37.64 -4.47 -27.26
CA ILE A 128 38.04 -5.85 -26.94
C ILE A 128 39.38 -5.82 -26.22
N GLU A 129 39.31 -6.12 -24.93
CA GLU A 129 40.39 -6.06 -23.96
C GLU A 129 40.91 -7.47 -23.66
N THR A 130 42.20 -7.65 -23.31
CA THR A 130 42.78 -8.99 -23.11
C THR A 130 43.77 -9.09 -21.96
N PHE A 131 43.58 -10.08 -21.09
CA PHE A 131 44.55 -10.50 -20.07
C PHE A 131 44.85 -11.99 -20.13
N GLN A 132 45.87 -12.44 -19.39
CA GLN A 132 46.26 -13.86 -19.37
C GLN A 132 46.25 -14.45 -17.95
N LEU A 133 45.65 -15.63 -17.81
CA LEU A 133 45.76 -16.49 -16.63
C LEU A 133 46.97 -17.41 -16.79
N VAL A 134 47.75 -17.58 -15.72
CA VAL A 134 48.95 -18.43 -15.72
C VAL A 134 48.97 -19.38 -14.54
N LEU A 135 49.33 -20.64 -14.80
CA LEU A 135 49.63 -21.63 -13.77
C LEU A 135 51.06 -21.45 -13.27
N ARG A 136 51.24 -21.26 -11.96
CA ARG A 136 52.56 -21.13 -11.32
C ARG A 136 52.69 -21.94 -10.04
N SER A 137 53.94 -22.18 -9.65
CA SER A 137 54.34 -22.84 -8.41
C SER A 137 53.57 -24.14 -8.12
N PRO A 138 53.54 -25.11 -9.06
CA PRO A 138 52.89 -26.39 -8.83
C PRO A 138 53.63 -27.16 -7.71
N VAL A 139 52.87 -27.83 -6.87
CA VAL A 139 53.36 -28.70 -5.79
C VAL A 139 52.87 -30.12 -6.06
N ASN A 140 53.80 -31.08 -6.01
CA ASN A 140 53.59 -32.50 -6.34
C ASN A 140 53.08 -32.74 -7.78
N ALA A 141 53.34 -31.80 -8.70
CA ALA A 141 52.93 -31.86 -10.10
C ALA A 141 53.79 -30.91 -10.97
N THR A 142 53.62 -30.98 -12.29
CA THR A 142 54.20 -30.02 -13.26
C THR A 142 53.11 -29.17 -13.93
N VAL A 143 53.50 -28.18 -14.74
CA VAL A 143 52.54 -27.44 -15.60
C VAL A 143 52.63 -28.01 -17.02
N GLY A 144 51.50 -28.45 -17.55
CA GLY A 144 51.37 -28.94 -18.93
C GLY A 144 50.96 -27.84 -19.91
N THR A 145 50.48 -28.25 -21.08
CA THR A 145 50.03 -27.36 -22.15
C THR A 145 48.52 -27.52 -22.39
N PRO A 146 47.69 -26.46 -22.34
CA PRO A 146 48.06 -25.05 -22.09
C PRO A 146 48.26 -24.73 -20.59
N GLY A 147 49.45 -24.21 -20.25
CA GLY A 147 49.78 -23.68 -18.92
C GLY A 147 49.37 -22.22 -18.71
N THR A 148 48.83 -21.60 -19.76
CA THR A 148 48.37 -20.22 -19.83
C THR A 148 47.08 -20.17 -20.64
N ALA A 149 46.09 -19.41 -20.18
CA ALA A 149 44.87 -19.13 -20.93
C ALA A 149 44.75 -17.62 -21.16
N VAL A 150 44.29 -17.20 -22.34
CA VAL A 150 43.94 -15.81 -22.65
C VAL A 150 42.46 -15.61 -22.37
N VAL A 151 42.11 -14.47 -21.78
CA VAL A 151 40.74 -14.02 -21.56
C VAL A 151 40.57 -12.75 -22.38
N SER A 152 39.56 -12.72 -23.24
CA SER A 152 39.14 -11.54 -23.99
C SER A 152 37.83 -11.04 -23.39
N ILE A 153 37.84 -9.83 -22.86
CA ILE A 153 36.65 -9.09 -22.45
C ILE A 153 36.15 -8.36 -23.69
N ASN A 154 34.86 -8.43 -23.99
CA ASN A 154 34.26 -7.83 -25.17
C ASN A 154 33.09 -6.94 -24.77
N ASP A 155 33.32 -5.64 -24.81
CA ASP A 155 32.35 -4.61 -24.46
C ASP A 155 31.52 -4.13 -25.67
N THR A 156 31.86 -4.57 -26.89
CA THR A 156 31.11 -4.18 -28.11
C THR A 156 29.68 -4.73 -28.20
N LEU A 157 29.22 -5.43 -27.15
CA LEU A 157 27.89 -6.01 -27.00
C LEU A 157 27.06 -5.34 -25.90
N SER A 158 27.67 -4.93 -24.78
CA SER A 158 27.09 -4.16 -23.68
C SER A 158 26.89 -2.70 -24.08
N ASP A 159 27.96 -1.98 -24.37
CA ASP A 159 27.95 -0.51 -24.25
C ASP A 159 28.00 0.27 -25.55
N VAL A 160 27.86 -0.41 -26.69
CA VAL A 160 27.57 0.29 -27.95
C VAL A 160 26.27 1.11 -27.82
N PRO A 161 26.26 2.41 -28.18
CA PRO A 161 25.08 3.27 -28.09
C PRO A 161 23.87 2.69 -28.83
N LYS A 162 22.81 2.35 -28.09
CA LYS A 162 21.57 1.75 -28.60
C LYS A 162 20.40 2.72 -28.48
N MET A 163 19.64 2.91 -29.57
CA MET A 163 18.42 3.74 -29.57
C MET A 163 17.17 2.91 -29.85
N PHE A 164 16.12 3.11 -29.04
CA PHE A 164 14.84 2.41 -29.14
C PHE A 164 13.69 3.29 -28.63
N PHE A 165 12.44 2.93 -28.97
CA PHE A 165 11.25 3.56 -28.40
C PHE A 165 10.96 3.00 -27.00
N LEU A 166 10.46 3.83 -26.09
CA LEU A 166 10.13 3.37 -24.73
C LEU A 166 8.99 2.32 -24.71
N GLU A 167 8.05 2.42 -25.66
CA GLU A 167 6.86 1.57 -25.76
C GLU A 167 6.61 1.16 -27.22
N GLU A 168 5.94 0.02 -27.44
CA GLU A 168 5.64 -0.51 -28.78
C GLU A 168 4.40 0.13 -29.44
N GLU A 169 3.44 0.60 -28.64
CA GLU A 169 2.16 1.13 -29.09
C GLU A 169 1.82 2.41 -28.33
N TYR A 170 1.53 3.48 -29.07
CA TYR A 170 1.04 4.75 -28.52
C TYR A 170 -0.36 5.02 -29.06
N VAL A 171 -1.19 5.59 -28.20
CA VAL A 171 -2.55 6.03 -28.51
C VAL A 171 -2.63 7.53 -28.31
N VAL A 172 -3.27 8.22 -29.23
CA VAL A 172 -3.46 9.67 -29.20
C VAL A 172 -4.82 10.02 -29.78
N ASP A 173 -5.49 10.99 -29.18
CA ASP A 173 -6.76 11.50 -29.69
C ASP A 173 -6.47 12.59 -30.75
N GLU A 174 -7.30 12.69 -31.78
CA GLU A 174 -7.05 13.56 -32.94
C GLU A 174 -6.88 15.05 -32.55
N GLU A 175 -7.76 15.53 -31.67
CA GLU A 175 -7.77 16.89 -31.09
C GLU A 175 -6.49 17.27 -30.31
N ALA A 176 -5.58 16.32 -30.04
CA ALA A 176 -4.33 16.58 -29.33
C ALA A 176 -3.31 17.39 -30.15
N GLY A 177 -3.42 17.40 -31.48
CA GLY A 177 -2.57 18.17 -32.41
C GLY A 177 -1.08 17.78 -32.49
N SER A 178 -0.51 17.12 -31.48
CA SER A 178 0.81 16.49 -31.58
C SER A 178 1.05 15.40 -30.53
N LEU A 179 1.79 14.37 -30.94
CA LEU A 179 2.26 13.28 -30.08
C LEU A 179 3.78 13.35 -29.92
N SER A 180 4.26 13.38 -28.67
CA SER A 180 5.69 13.31 -28.34
C SER A 180 6.09 11.90 -27.95
N VAL A 181 6.71 11.16 -28.87
CA VAL A 181 7.13 9.77 -28.64
C VAL A 181 8.57 9.72 -28.09
N PRO A 182 8.81 9.22 -26.86
CA PRO A 182 10.14 9.17 -26.28
C PRO A 182 11.04 8.10 -26.93
N VAL A 183 12.19 8.55 -27.42
CA VAL A 183 13.31 7.71 -27.87
C VAL A 183 14.38 7.70 -26.77
N VAL A 184 14.78 6.51 -26.36
CA VAL A 184 15.76 6.28 -25.27
C VAL A 184 17.11 5.88 -25.88
N ARG A 185 18.20 6.36 -25.28
CA ARG A 185 19.59 5.94 -25.56
C ARG A 185 20.17 5.19 -24.36
N THR A 186 20.74 4.02 -24.58
CA THR A 186 21.51 3.20 -23.63
C THR A 186 22.88 2.83 -24.20
N GLY A 187 23.77 2.23 -23.39
CA GLY A 187 25.20 2.13 -23.69
C GLY A 187 25.89 3.49 -23.50
N ASP A 188 27.07 3.66 -24.12
CA ASP A 188 27.88 4.86 -24.06
C ASP A 188 27.08 6.12 -24.39
N THR A 189 27.28 7.13 -23.54
CA THR A 189 26.64 8.46 -23.65
C THR A 189 27.65 9.60 -23.64
N SER A 190 28.95 9.31 -23.64
CA SER A 190 30.05 10.29 -23.62
C SER A 190 30.06 11.19 -24.85
N GLN A 191 29.79 10.64 -26.05
CA GLN A 191 29.76 11.37 -27.32
C GLN A 191 28.34 11.70 -27.80
N GLN A 192 28.26 12.49 -28.87
CA GLN A 192 27.03 12.73 -29.60
C GLN A 192 26.62 11.48 -30.39
N SER A 193 25.33 11.15 -30.35
CA SER A 193 24.74 10.10 -31.19
C SER A 193 23.46 10.59 -31.85
N SER A 194 23.07 10.00 -32.98
CA SER A 194 21.88 10.40 -33.71
C SER A 194 21.14 9.21 -34.32
N VAL A 195 19.84 9.34 -34.47
CA VAL A 195 18.94 8.36 -35.09
C VAL A 195 17.82 9.10 -35.82
N ARG A 196 17.42 8.63 -36.99
CA ARG A 196 16.31 9.23 -37.74
C ARG A 196 15.01 8.57 -37.31
N CYS A 197 14.03 9.39 -36.91
CA CYS A 197 12.67 8.94 -36.56
C CYS A 197 11.69 9.43 -37.62
N TYR A 198 11.28 8.54 -38.53
CA TYR A 198 10.43 8.86 -39.68
C TYR A 198 9.11 8.07 -39.66
N THR A 199 8.08 8.60 -40.32
CA THR A 199 6.74 8.00 -40.39
C THR A 199 6.60 6.97 -41.50
N ARG A 200 5.67 6.03 -41.32
CA ARG A 200 5.11 5.15 -42.34
C ARG A 200 3.59 5.10 -42.19
N GLN A 201 2.88 5.50 -43.25
CA GLN A 201 1.42 5.42 -43.35
C GLN A 201 0.90 3.99 -43.09
N GLY A 202 -0.34 3.89 -42.61
CA GLY A 202 -1.03 2.62 -42.34
C GLY A 202 -2.45 2.66 -42.89
N SER A 203 -3.45 2.82 -42.01
CA SER A 203 -4.77 3.33 -42.43
C SER A 203 -4.73 4.85 -42.50
N ALA A 204 -4.11 5.49 -41.48
CA ALA A 204 -3.79 6.90 -41.49
C ALA A 204 -2.87 7.27 -42.65
N THR A 205 -3.26 8.38 -43.26
CA THR A 205 -2.77 9.01 -44.47
C THR A 205 -2.08 10.34 -44.17
N VAL A 206 -1.21 10.75 -45.10
CA VAL A 206 -0.40 11.97 -44.96
C VAL A 206 -1.23 13.18 -45.36
N ASP A 207 -1.02 14.30 -44.67
CA ASP A 207 -1.66 15.62 -44.86
C ASP A 207 -3.15 15.72 -44.51
N LEU A 208 -3.89 14.60 -44.47
CA LEU A 208 -5.22 14.54 -43.86
C LEU A 208 -5.13 14.36 -42.35
N ASP A 209 -4.39 13.35 -41.87
CA ASP A 209 -4.50 12.86 -40.48
C ASP A 209 -3.21 13.13 -39.68
N PHE A 210 -2.06 13.22 -40.36
CA PHE A 210 -0.78 13.59 -39.75
C PHE A 210 0.20 14.26 -40.75
N GLU A 211 1.15 15.03 -40.21
CA GLU A 211 2.28 15.57 -41.00
C GLU A 211 3.39 14.52 -41.16
N GLU A 212 3.82 14.23 -42.40
CA GLU A 212 4.89 13.25 -42.64
C GLU A 212 6.23 13.72 -42.01
N ARG A 213 6.86 12.82 -41.25
CA ARG A 213 8.29 12.91 -40.92
C ARG A 213 9.08 12.15 -41.98
N PRO A 214 9.70 12.81 -42.97
CA PRO A 214 10.33 12.14 -44.11
C PRO A 214 11.57 11.35 -43.69
N ASN A 215 11.94 10.32 -44.47
CA ASN A 215 13.19 9.57 -44.26
C ASN A 215 14.43 10.34 -44.77
N THR A 216 14.61 11.57 -44.29
CA THR A 216 15.71 12.50 -44.58
C THR A 216 16.28 13.09 -43.29
N ASP A 217 17.36 13.86 -43.37
CA ASP A 217 18.00 14.46 -42.19
C ASP A 217 17.15 15.53 -41.49
N GLN A 218 16.02 15.95 -42.08
CA GLN A 218 15.00 16.77 -41.40
C GLN A 218 14.32 16.03 -40.22
N SER A 219 14.31 14.70 -40.25
CA SER A 219 13.75 13.86 -39.19
C SER A 219 14.81 13.23 -38.28
N LEU A 220 16.04 13.76 -38.32
CA LEU A 220 17.14 13.34 -37.45
C LEU A 220 16.91 13.81 -36.00
N ILE A 221 17.00 12.88 -35.06
CA ILE A 221 17.07 13.15 -33.63
C ILE A 221 18.52 13.03 -33.21
N VAL A 222 19.04 14.07 -32.54
CA VAL A 222 20.40 14.13 -32.04
C VAL A 222 20.36 14.12 -30.52
N PHE A 223 21.18 13.25 -29.93
CA PHE A 223 21.46 13.12 -28.50
C PHE A 223 22.88 13.67 -28.27
N ASP A 224 22.99 14.78 -27.57
CA ASP A 224 24.26 15.35 -27.15
C ASP A 224 24.89 14.53 -26.01
N SER A 225 26.12 14.87 -25.63
CA SER A 225 26.84 14.21 -24.53
C SER A 225 26.01 14.17 -23.25
N GLY A 226 25.90 12.97 -22.65
CA GLY A 226 25.11 12.69 -21.44
C GLY A 226 23.60 12.55 -21.64
N GLU A 227 23.03 12.88 -22.81
CA GLU A 227 21.57 12.83 -23.00
C GLU A 227 21.07 11.38 -23.24
N ARG A 228 20.18 10.90 -22.37
CA ARG A 228 19.61 9.54 -22.44
C ARG A 228 18.20 9.47 -23.05
N ARG A 229 17.52 10.61 -23.27
CA ARG A 229 16.14 10.67 -23.79
C ARG A 229 15.92 11.88 -24.69
N LYS A 230 15.24 11.69 -25.82
CA LYS A 230 14.74 12.74 -26.73
C LYS A 230 13.33 12.42 -27.19
N MET A 231 12.57 13.43 -27.61
CA MET A 231 11.22 13.24 -28.13
C MET A 231 11.22 13.25 -29.67
N CYS A 232 10.61 12.23 -30.27
CA CYS A 232 10.15 12.25 -31.65
C CYS A 232 8.75 12.85 -31.69
N VAL A 233 8.65 14.13 -32.07
CA VAL A 233 7.35 14.83 -32.16
C VAL A 233 6.70 14.55 -33.51
N LEU A 234 5.50 13.98 -33.49
CA LEU A 234 4.60 13.81 -34.63
C LEU A 234 3.49 14.86 -34.53
N HIS A 235 3.21 15.58 -35.61
CA HIS A 235 2.06 16.50 -35.65
C HIS A 235 0.85 15.77 -36.23
N ILE A 236 -0.29 15.94 -35.56
CA ILE A 236 -1.57 15.32 -35.89
C ILE A 236 -2.45 16.43 -36.47
N ARG A 237 -3.28 16.08 -37.44
CA ARG A 237 -4.31 16.96 -37.99
C ARG A 237 -5.65 16.62 -37.34
N ASP A 238 -6.49 17.63 -37.23
CA ASP A 238 -7.80 17.62 -36.57
C ASP A 238 -8.80 18.14 -37.59
N ASP A 239 -9.77 17.31 -37.99
CA ASP A 239 -10.86 17.67 -38.89
C ASP A 239 -12.24 17.64 -38.19
N HIS A 240 -13.35 17.34 -38.87
CA HIS A 240 -14.73 17.28 -38.32
C HIS A 240 -15.49 16.01 -38.82
N VAL A 241 -14.79 15.01 -39.35
CA VAL A 241 -15.33 13.82 -40.01
C VAL A 241 -14.98 12.60 -39.16
N ASN A 242 -16.00 11.83 -38.77
CA ASN A 242 -15.73 10.65 -37.95
C ASN A 242 -15.09 9.51 -38.78
N GLU A 243 -13.77 9.41 -38.78
CA GLU A 243 -13.01 8.37 -39.47
C GLU A 243 -12.75 7.13 -38.58
N GLY A 244 -12.77 7.30 -37.25
CA GLY A 244 -12.72 6.23 -36.27
C GLY A 244 -11.34 5.92 -35.71
N LEU A 245 -10.91 4.64 -35.77
CA LEU A 245 -9.63 4.20 -35.20
C LEU A 245 -8.61 3.91 -36.28
N GLU A 246 -7.63 4.79 -36.35
CA GLU A 246 -6.64 4.88 -37.41
C GLU A 246 -5.26 4.41 -36.92
N GLU A 247 -4.40 3.92 -37.82
CA GLU A 247 -3.07 3.40 -37.47
C GLU A 247 -1.97 3.88 -38.42
N LEU A 248 -0.83 4.31 -37.87
CA LEU A 248 0.44 4.56 -38.59
C LEU A 248 1.63 4.01 -37.78
N ARG A 249 2.85 4.13 -38.30
CA ARG A 249 4.07 3.67 -37.60
C ARG A 249 5.17 4.73 -37.62
N LEU A 250 5.83 4.94 -36.48
CA LEU A 250 7.13 5.58 -36.41
C LEU A 250 8.23 4.52 -36.45
N VAL A 251 9.29 4.80 -37.20
CA VAL A 251 10.41 3.87 -37.42
C VAL A 251 11.72 4.59 -37.15
N LEU A 252 12.58 3.97 -36.33
CA LEU A 252 13.95 4.39 -36.13
C LEU A 252 14.87 3.79 -37.20
N GLY A 253 15.82 4.58 -37.69
CA GLY A 253 16.82 4.09 -38.65
C GLY A 253 17.96 5.07 -38.90
N SER A 254 18.93 4.64 -39.70
CA SER A 254 20.13 5.43 -40.05
C SER A 254 20.88 5.96 -38.81
N GLN A 255 20.99 5.14 -37.76
CA GLN A 255 21.66 5.50 -36.53
C GLN A 255 23.17 5.70 -36.73
N ARG A 256 23.77 6.64 -35.99
CA ARG A 256 25.19 7.01 -36.01
C ARG A 256 25.63 7.44 -34.62
N SER A 257 26.87 7.14 -34.22
CA SER A 257 27.52 7.77 -33.06
C SER A 257 28.87 8.34 -33.48
N ASP A 258 29.29 9.43 -32.84
CA ASP A 258 30.66 9.92 -32.94
C ASP A 258 31.63 9.01 -32.14
N THR A 259 31.12 8.19 -31.22
CA THR A 259 31.84 7.04 -30.64
C THR A 259 32.13 6.01 -31.75
N ALA A 260 33.33 6.09 -32.33
CA ALA A 260 33.88 5.14 -33.31
C ALA A 260 33.02 4.86 -34.57
N GLY A 261 31.98 5.66 -34.84
CA GLY A 261 31.02 5.40 -35.91
C GLY A 261 30.01 4.29 -35.61
N MET A 262 29.98 3.73 -34.39
CA MET A 262 29.13 2.59 -34.03
C MET A 262 27.89 3.04 -33.25
N ALA A 263 26.72 2.64 -33.73
CA ALA A 263 25.45 2.77 -33.02
C ALA A 263 24.51 1.65 -33.47
N MET A 264 23.67 1.18 -32.56
CA MET A 264 22.71 0.11 -32.79
C MET A 264 21.27 0.59 -32.57
N LEU A 265 20.32 -0.09 -33.19
CA LEU A 265 18.91 0.04 -32.84
C LEU A 265 18.60 -1.04 -31.80
N GLY A 266 18.00 -0.63 -30.68
CA GLY A 266 17.40 -1.57 -29.74
C GLY A 266 16.00 -1.99 -30.19
N GLU A 267 15.43 -2.97 -29.50
CA GLU A 267 14.02 -3.33 -29.64
C GLU A 267 13.21 -2.65 -28.53
N PRO A 268 12.07 -2.00 -28.82
CA PRO A 268 11.45 -1.82 -30.14
C PRO A 268 12.05 -0.67 -30.96
N ASN A 269 12.34 -0.92 -32.25
CA ASN A 269 12.76 0.10 -33.22
C ASN A 269 11.60 0.64 -34.09
N VAL A 270 10.39 0.10 -33.90
CA VAL A 270 9.15 0.55 -34.54
C VAL A 270 8.10 0.77 -33.46
N ALA A 271 7.51 1.95 -33.42
CA ALA A 271 6.37 2.27 -32.56
C ALA A 271 5.12 2.38 -33.44
N LYS A 272 4.06 1.67 -33.05
CA LYS A 272 2.74 1.75 -33.67
C LYS A 272 1.97 2.91 -33.04
N ILE A 273 1.51 3.87 -33.84
CA ILE A 273 0.70 4.98 -33.34
C ILE A 273 -0.74 4.75 -33.78
N ARG A 274 -1.70 4.99 -32.88
CA ARG A 274 -3.13 4.85 -33.15
C ARG A 274 -3.83 6.16 -32.84
N ILE A 275 -4.42 6.74 -33.87
CA ILE A 275 -5.19 7.97 -33.76
C ILE A 275 -6.63 7.57 -33.44
N ARG A 276 -7.19 8.19 -32.41
CA ARG A 276 -8.58 8.03 -32.00
C ARG A 276 -9.36 9.30 -32.33
N ASP A 277 -10.41 9.10 -33.08
CA ASP A 277 -11.48 10.06 -33.24
C ASP A 277 -12.72 9.54 -32.48
N GLU A 278 -12.91 10.09 -31.28
CA GLU A 278 -14.15 9.97 -30.50
C GLU A 278 -14.88 11.32 -30.36
N SER A 279 -14.18 12.43 -30.66
CA SER A 279 -14.66 13.82 -30.64
C SER A 279 -15.74 14.06 -31.69
N ASP A 280 -15.52 13.59 -32.92
CA ASP A 280 -16.46 13.79 -34.03
C ASP A 280 -17.48 12.68 -34.18
N GLN A 281 -17.52 11.72 -33.25
CA GLN A 281 -18.57 10.71 -33.25
C GLN A 281 -19.97 11.34 -33.27
N PRO A 282 -20.81 11.04 -34.27
CA PRO A 282 -22.11 11.68 -34.42
C PRO A 282 -23.03 11.34 -33.24
N VAL A 283 -23.46 12.37 -32.49
CA VAL A 283 -24.35 12.23 -31.33
C VAL A 283 -25.61 13.07 -31.52
N ILE A 284 -26.79 12.46 -31.34
CA ILE A 284 -28.08 13.15 -31.35
C ILE A 284 -28.63 13.23 -29.92
N GLN A 285 -29.05 14.42 -29.49
CA GLN A 285 -29.59 14.68 -28.15
C GLN A 285 -30.59 15.83 -28.15
N PHE A 286 -31.42 15.94 -27.11
CA PHE A 286 -32.23 17.13 -26.89
C PHE A 286 -31.34 18.32 -26.52
N ARG A 287 -31.64 19.52 -27.04
CA ARG A 287 -30.91 20.75 -26.68
C ARG A 287 -31.08 21.14 -25.21
N GLN A 288 -32.14 20.67 -24.56
CA GLN A 288 -32.44 20.86 -23.14
C GLN A 288 -33.08 19.59 -22.57
N THR A 289 -32.63 19.11 -21.40
CA THR A 289 -33.18 17.90 -20.74
C THR A 289 -34.47 18.17 -19.97
N ARG A 290 -34.80 19.45 -19.72
CA ARG A 290 -36.05 19.87 -19.07
C ARG A 290 -36.55 21.18 -19.65
N THR A 291 -37.86 21.35 -19.72
CA THR A 291 -38.50 22.65 -19.96
C THR A 291 -39.77 22.79 -19.13
N THR A 292 -40.30 24.01 -19.00
CA THR A 292 -41.55 24.28 -18.30
C THR A 292 -42.43 25.17 -19.18
N VAL A 293 -43.68 24.77 -19.35
CA VAL A 293 -44.69 25.45 -20.14
C VAL A 293 -45.89 25.75 -19.25
N LYS A 294 -46.56 26.88 -19.49
CA LYS A 294 -47.79 27.23 -18.77
C LYS A 294 -48.98 26.70 -19.52
N GLU A 295 -49.95 26.18 -18.79
CA GLU A 295 -51.22 25.76 -19.36
C GLU A 295 -51.92 26.95 -20.07
N PRO A 296 -52.63 26.72 -21.19
CA PRO A 296 -53.61 27.68 -21.72
C PRO A 296 -54.62 28.14 -20.65
N ARG A 297 -55.27 29.29 -20.88
CA ARG A 297 -56.22 29.89 -19.92
C ARG A 297 -57.69 29.65 -20.26
N ASN A 298 -57.98 29.30 -21.51
CA ASN A 298 -59.32 29.15 -22.05
C ASN A 298 -59.45 27.75 -22.67
N PRO A 299 -60.64 27.12 -22.64
CA PRO A 299 -60.85 25.78 -23.22
C PRO A 299 -60.52 25.63 -24.71
N ASP A 300 -60.62 26.73 -25.47
CA ASP A 300 -60.35 26.74 -26.92
C ASP A 300 -58.89 27.08 -27.29
N ASP A 301 -58.05 27.46 -26.30
CA ASP A 301 -56.65 27.83 -26.54
C ASP A 301 -55.72 26.62 -26.44
N VAL A 302 -54.81 26.47 -27.41
CA VAL A 302 -53.78 25.42 -27.43
C VAL A 302 -52.40 26.05 -27.49
N VAL A 303 -51.51 25.67 -26.56
CA VAL A 303 -50.13 26.18 -26.53
C VAL A 303 -49.21 25.22 -27.29
N SER A 304 -48.48 25.74 -28.29
CA SER A 304 -47.48 24.95 -29.04
C SER A 304 -46.08 25.16 -28.48
N LEU A 305 -45.50 24.10 -27.94
CA LEU A 305 -44.15 24.05 -27.38
C LEU A 305 -43.17 23.56 -28.45
N ALA A 306 -42.29 24.44 -28.93
CA ALA A 306 -41.22 24.08 -29.86
C ALA A 306 -40.02 23.47 -29.11
N ILE A 307 -39.54 22.32 -29.58
CA ILE A 307 -38.48 21.52 -28.96
C ILE A 307 -37.39 21.24 -29.99
N SER A 308 -36.16 21.61 -29.65
CA SER A 308 -34.97 21.41 -30.48
C SER A 308 -34.25 20.11 -30.13
N VAL A 309 -33.92 19.34 -31.17
CA VAL A 309 -33.02 18.19 -31.14
C VAL A 309 -31.79 18.54 -31.97
N VAL A 310 -30.62 18.43 -31.35
CA VAL A 310 -29.33 18.77 -31.95
C VAL A 310 -28.53 17.51 -32.25
N ARG A 311 -27.74 17.57 -33.32
CA ARG A 311 -26.69 16.62 -33.69
C ARG A 311 -25.33 17.31 -33.51
N LEU A 312 -24.42 16.62 -32.83
CA LEU A 312 -23.02 17.00 -32.61
C LEU A 312 -22.11 15.99 -33.31
N GLY A 313 -20.84 16.35 -33.53
CA GLY A 313 -19.89 15.57 -34.33
C GLY A 313 -20.24 15.56 -35.83
N ASP A 314 -19.78 14.54 -36.55
CA ASP A 314 -19.95 14.34 -37.99
C ASP A 314 -21.39 14.59 -38.42
N CYS A 315 -21.56 15.52 -39.35
CA CYS A 315 -22.85 15.84 -39.99
C CYS A 315 -22.89 15.48 -41.48
N SER A 316 -21.87 14.84 -42.05
CA SER A 316 -21.78 14.49 -43.48
C SER A 316 -22.87 13.53 -43.96
N THR A 317 -23.37 12.70 -43.05
CA THR A 317 -24.31 11.61 -43.31
C THR A 317 -25.75 11.93 -42.89
N THR A 318 -26.76 11.24 -43.43
CA THR A 318 -28.16 11.37 -42.96
C THR A 318 -28.45 10.48 -41.76
N SER A 319 -29.13 10.97 -40.72
CA SER A 319 -29.65 10.16 -39.59
C SER A 319 -31.16 10.33 -39.42
N VAL A 320 -31.85 9.29 -38.94
CA VAL A 320 -33.31 9.28 -38.78
C VAL A 320 -33.67 8.78 -37.37
N VAL A 321 -34.15 9.69 -36.53
CA VAL A 321 -34.46 9.43 -35.12
C VAL A 321 -35.96 9.59 -34.89
N ARG A 322 -36.57 8.65 -34.15
CA ARG A 322 -37.99 8.73 -33.80
C ARG A 322 -38.19 9.31 -32.41
N VAL A 323 -38.94 10.40 -32.31
CA VAL A 323 -39.39 10.98 -31.04
C VAL A 323 -40.80 10.47 -30.69
N TYR A 324 -41.04 10.18 -29.42
CA TYR A 324 -42.37 9.85 -28.91
C TYR A 324 -42.58 10.35 -27.48
N SER A 325 -43.82 10.64 -27.12
CA SER A 325 -44.21 11.00 -25.75
C SER A 325 -44.53 9.77 -24.90
N ARG A 326 -44.39 9.92 -23.58
CA ARG A 326 -44.89 9.04 -22.55
C ARG A 326 -45.44 9.84 -21.38
N ASP A 327 -46.61 9.43 -20.92
CA ASP A 327 -47.31 9.99 -19.78
C ASP A 327 -46.46 9.91 -18.50
N GLY A 328 -46.69 10.86 -17.60
CA GLY A 328 -46.03 10.95 -16.29
C GLY A 328 -47.08 11.12 -15.20
N SER A 329 -47.19 12.33 -14.65
CA SER A 329 -48.45 12.75 -14.00
C SER A 329 -49.43 13.25 -15.07
N ALA A 330 -48.92 14.06 -16.01
CA ALA A 330 -49.65 14.49 -17.20
C ALA A 330 -49.90 13.33 -18.17
N THR A 331 -51.12 13.32 -18.71
CA THR A 331 -51.74 12.26 -19.50
C THR A 331 -52.07 12.70 -20.92
N ALA A 332 -51.80 11.82 -21.89
CA ALA A 332 -52.09 12.07 -23.29
C ALA A 332 -53.60 12.18 -23.56
N GLY A 333 -54.01 13.31 -24.14
CA GLY A 333 -55.39 13.59 -24.54
C GLY A 333 -56.23 14.37 -23.53
N ALA A 334 -55.77 14.52 -22.29
CA ALA A 334 -56.27 15.52 -21.35
C ALA A 334 -55.35 16.75 -21.36
N ASP A 335 -54.06 16.55 -21.06
CA ASP A 335 -53.14 17.65 -20.70
C ASP A 335 -52.23 18.04 -21.87
N TYR A 336 -51.95 17.08 -22.76
CA TYR A 336 -51.15 17.30 -23.96
C TYR A 336 -51.54 16.33 -25.08
N GLN A 337 -51.28 16.71 -26.34
CA GLN A 337 -51.54 15.84 -27.48
C GLN A 337 -50.40 14.81 -27.64
N PRO A 338 -50.69 13.49 -27.74
CA PRO A 338 -49.65 12.47 -27.87
C PRO A 338 -48.84 12.63 -29.16
N LEU A 339 -47.51 12.57 -29.04
CA LEU A 339 -46.59 12.71 -30.16
C LEU A 339 -45.95 11.36 -30.53
N SER A 340 -45.91 11.05 -31.82
CA SER A 340 -44.99 10.05 -32.37
C SER A 340 -44.58 10.47 -33.79
N GLN A 341 -43.35 10.94 -33.96
CA GLN A 341 -42.85 11.53 -35.20
C GLN A 341 -41.41 11.09 -35.49
N GLU A 342 -41.06 11.00 -36.77
CA GLU A 342 -39.69 10.71 -37.22
C GLU A 342 -39.02 12.00 -37.68
N LEU A 343 -37.83 12.27 -37.14
CA LEU A 343 -36.99 13.43 -37.41
C LEU A 343 -35.85 12.99 -38.32
N THR A 344 -35.67 13.66 -39.46
CA THR A 344 -34.63 13.35 -40.44
C THR A 344 -33.60 14.46 -40.49
N PHE A 345 -32.40 14.17 -39.98
CA PHE A 345 -31.22 15.01 -40.14
C PHE A 345 -30.66 14.77 -41.55
N HIS A 346 -30.70 15.82 -42.38
CA HIS A 346 -30.09 15.84 -43.71
C HIS A 346 -28.58 16.09 -43.59
N PRO A 347 -27.76 15.83 -44.62
CA PRO A 347 -26.33 16.13 -44.57
C PRO A 347 -26.11 17.62 -44.27
N LEU A 348 -25.11 17.91 -43.45
CA LEU A 348 -24.72 19.24 -42.97
C LEU A 348 -25.79 19.95 -42.11
N LEU A 349 -26.87 19.26 -41.69
CA LEU A 349 -27.89 19.81 -40.81
C LEU A 349 -27.70 19.30 -39.37
N ASN A 350 -27.38 20.22 -38.45
CA ASN A 350 -27.09 19.91 -37.05
C ASN A 350 -28.25 20.21 -36.06
N GLU A 351 -29.33 20.87 -36.48
CA GLU A 351 -30.49 21.16 -35.62
C GLU A 351 -31.81 20.84 -36.34
N THR A 352 -32.73 20.16 -35.65
CA THR A 352 -34.12 19.97 -36.10
C THR A 352 -35.08 20.32 -34.96
N VAL A 353 -36.25 20.87 -35.31
CA VAL A 353 -37.25 21.33 -34.34
C VAL A 353 -38.59 20.66 -34.62
N PHE A 354 -39.27 20.21 -33.57
CA PHE A 354 -40.65 19.72 -33.61
C PHE A 354 -41.51 20.44 -32.57
N THR A 355 -42.83 20.30 -32.66
CA THR A 355 -43.77 20.97 -31.75
C THR A 355 -44.68 19.99 -31.04
N VAL A 356 -44.87 20.16 -29.73
CA VAL A 356 -45.89 19.47 -28.93
C VAL A 356 -47.02 20.44 -28.59
N GLN A 357 -48.27 19.97 -28.62
CA GLN A 357 -49.44 20.78 -28.23
C GLN A 357 -49.83 20.46 -26.78
N ILE A 358 -49.96 21.51 -25.97
CA ILE A 358 -50.47 21.47 -24.59
C ILE A 358 -51.92 21.93 -24.61
N LEU A 359 -52.77 21.18 -23.92
CA LEU A 359 -54.23 21.35 -23.90
C LEU A 359 -54.66 22.12 -22.64
N TYR A 360 -55.93 22.54 -22.59
CA TYR A 360 -56.58 23.11 -21.41
C TYR A 360 -57.41 22.04 -20.71
N ASP A 361 -57.40 22.09 -19.39
CA ASP A 361 -58.18 21.23 -18.51
C ASP A 361 -58.92 22.07 -17.42
N GLU A 362 -59.91 21.48 -16.72
CA GLU A 362 -60.62 22.15 -15.61
C GLU A 362 -60.12 21.71 -14.22
N ALA A 363 -59.22 20.74 -14.12
CA ALA A 363 -58.64 20.29 -12.88
C ALA A 363 -57.60 21.29 -12.37
N LYS A 364 -57.76 21.72 -11.11
CA LYS A 364 -56.74 22.55 -10.46
C LYS A 364 -55.64 21.65 -9.92
N GLU A 365 -54.60 21.44 -10.72
CA GLU A 365 -53.53 20.50 -10.41
C GLU A 365 -52.23 21.19 -9.96
N HIS A 366 -51.30 20.40 -9.43
CA HIS A 366 -49.96 20.86 -9.08
C HIS A 366 -49.07 20.90 -10.34
N LYS A 367 -47.77 21.12 -10.17
CA LYS A 367 -46.81 21.06 -11.29
C LYS A 367 -46.75 19.66 -11.89
N GLU A 368 -47.38 19.53 -13.03
CA GLU A 368 -47.56 18.34 -13.86
C GLU A 368 -46.32 18.02 -14.69
N ALA A 369 -46.14 16.76 -15.13
CA ALA A 369 -45.06 16.40 -16.04
C ALA A 369 -45.37 15.21 -16.97
N PHE A 370 -44.97 15.33 -18.23
CA PHE A 370 -44.82 14.22 -19.17
C PHE A 370 -43.37 14.14 -19.70
N THR A 371 -43.06 13.07 -20.43
CA THR A 371 -41.69 12.80 -20.89
C THR A 371 -41.62 12.53 -22.38
N LEU A 372 -40.59 13.06 -23.04
CA LEU A 372 -40.29 12.84 -24.45
C LEU A 372 -39.05 11.96 -24.57
N HIS A 373 -39.12 10.99 -25.47
CA HIS A 373 -38.09 9.96 -25.64
C HIS A 373 -37.61 9.93 -27.08
N LEU A 374 -36.29 9.91 -27.27
CA LEU A 374 -35.65 9.63 -28.55
C LEU A 374 -35.31 8.14 -28.64
N LYS A 375 -35.77 7.48 -29.71
CA LYS A 375 -35.34 6.13 -30.07
C LYS A 375 -34.03 6.22 -30.86
N GLY A 376 -33.14 5.23 -30.72
CA GLY A 376 -31.88 5.16 -31.46
C GLY A 376 -32.06 5.33 -32.98
N ASP A 377 -31.06 5.93 -33.64
CA ASP A 377 -31.05 6.20 -35.08
C ASP A 377 -31.37 4.93 -35.88
N ALA A 378 -32.37 5.00 -36.76
CA ALA A 378 -32.78 3.90 -37.61
C ALA A 378 -31.66 3.43 -38.55
N LYS A 379 -30.73 4.33 -38.91
CA LYS A 379 -29.55 4.02 -39.72
C LYS A 379 -28.34 3.57 -38.89
N ARG A 380 -28.40 3.66 -37.56
CA ARG A 380 -27.31 3.37 -36.61
C ARG A 380 -26.01 4.12 -36.90
N ILE A 381 -26.12 5.35 -37.41
CA ILE A 381 -24.97 6.21 -37.66
C ILE A 381 -24.70 7.02 -36.41
N ALA A 382 -25.71 7.76 -35.93
CA ALA A 382 -25.58 8.58 -34.75
C ALA A 382 -25.99 7.87 -33.45
N ASN A 383 -25.17 8.01 -32.41
CA ASN A 383 -25.49 7.56 -31.06
C ASN A 383 -26.45 8.55 -30.38
N VAL A 384 -27.45 8.05 -29.64
CA VAL A 384 -28.41 8.92 -28.94
C VAL A 384 -28.00 9.07 -27.47
N LYS A 385 -27.52 10.26 -27.09
CA LYS A 385 -27.29 10.67 -25.69
C LYS A 385 -28.45 11.52 -25.21
N ASP A 386 -28.62 11.63 -23.88
CA ASP A 386 -29.75 12.32 -23.23
C ASP A 386 -31.12 12.05 -23.88
N SER A 387 -31.41 10.76 -24.11
CA SER A 387 -32.59 10.29 -24.85
C SER A 387 -33.94 10.60 -24.19
N LYS A 388 -33.96 11.27 -23.03
CA LYS A 388 -35.16 11.64 -22.26
C LYS A 388 -35.16 13.13 -21.92
N MET A 389 -36.21 13.82 -22.35
CA MET A 389 -36.54 15.18 -21.92
C MET A 389 -37.80 15.16 -21.04
N ILE A 390 -37.84 16.00 -20.00
CA ILE A 390 -39.03 16.19 -19.16
C ILE A 390 -39.68 17.53 -19.49
N VAL A 391 -40.98 17.52 -19.80
CA VAL A 391 -41.77 18.74 -19.98
C VAL A 391 -42.67 18.87 -18.76
N TYR A 392 -42.54 19.98 -18.05
CA TYR A 392 -43.44 20.30 -16.94
C TYR A 392 -44.54 21.26 -17.39
N ILE A 393 -45.77 20.99 -16.97
CA ILE A 393 -46.93 21.88 -17.17
C ILE A 393 -47.23 22.57 -15.83
N GLU A 394 -47.45 23.88 -15.85
CA GLU A 394 -47.83 24.67 -14.67
C GLU A 394 -49.20 25.32 -14.88
N ASP A 395 -50.19 24.91 -14.07
CA ASP A 395 -51.50 25.58 -13.99
C ASP A 395 -51.35 26.98 -13.38
N VAL A 396 -51.84 27.99 -14.12
CA VAL A 396 -51.85 29.40 -13.71
C VAL A 396 -52.88 29.73 -12.63
N ARG A 397 -53.75 28.78 -12.26
CA ARG A 397 -54.76 28.85 -11.18
C ARG A 397 -54.23 28.32 -9.84
N PHE A 398 -53.03 27.72 -9.81
CA PHE A 398 -52.38 27.26 -8.58
C PHE A 398 -51.80 28.40 -7.75
N LEU A 399 -52.68 29.07 -6.98
CA LEU A 399 -52.28 29.82 -5.80
C LEU A 399 -51.95 28.83 -4.65
N PRO A 400 -50.75 28.89 -4.06
CA PRO A 400 -50.35 28.04 -2.94
C PRO A 400 -51.07 28.47 -1.65
N ALA A 401 -51.53 27.49 -0.87
CA ALA A 401 -52.41 27.72 0.27
C ALA A 401 -51.73 28.40 1.47
N VAL A 402 -50.43 28.17 1.67
CA VAL A 402 -49.66 28.65 2.83
C VAL A 402 -48.30 29.17 2.35
N THR A 403 -47.85 30.32 2.89
CA THR A 403 -46.54 30.93 2.58
C THR A 403 -45.99 31.62 3.82
N PHE A 404 -44.66 31.69 3.96
CA PHE A 404 -44.07 32.49 5.04
C PHE A 404 -44.32 34.00 4.80
N PRO A 405 -44.75 34.76 5.82
CA PRO A 405 -45.01 36.20 5.69
C PRO A 405 -43.75 37.07 5.54
N SER A 406 -42.56 36.51 5.76
CA SER A 406 -41.26 37.23 5.66
C SER A 406 -40.14 36.25 5.32
N GLU A 407 -39.02 36.78 4.82
CA GLU A 407 -37.82 35.99 4.49
C GLU A 407 -37.14 35.44 5.76
N PRO A 408 -36.58 34.22 5.75
CA PRO A 408 -35.84 33.66 6.88
C PRO A 408 -34.46 34.31 7.05
N VAL A 409 -33.94 34.31 8.26
CA VAL A 409 -32.62 34.89 8.60
C VAL A 409 -31.60 33.79 8.91
N VAL A 410 -30.37 33.92 8.40
CA VAL A 410 -29.26 33.00 8.71
C VAL A 410 -28.31 33.67 9.70
N VAL A 411 -28.08 33.02 10.84
CA VAL A 411 -27.15 33.47 11.90
C VAL A 411 -26.19 32.36 12.30
N SER A 412 -25.12 32.70 13.01
CA SER A 412 -24.33 31.71 13.76
C SER A 412 -25.21 31.05 14.82
N LEU A 413 -25.09 29.73 15.02
CA LEU A 413 -25.81 29.02 16.08
C LEU A 413 -25.44 29.58 17.48
N ARG A 414 -24.27 30.22 17.61
CA ARG A 414 -23.81 30.87 18.85
C ARG A 414 -24.66 32.09 19.20
N ASP A 415 -25.12 32.80 18.16
CA ASP A 415 -25.84 34.06 18.26
C ASP A 415 -27.38 33.85 18.06
N TYR A 416 -27.84 32.59 18.04
CA TYR A 416 -29.23 32.18 17.79
C TYR A 416 -30.26 32.77 18.79
N ASP A 417 -29.84 33.04 20.03
CA ASP A 417 -30.72 33.61 21.05
C ASP A 417 -31.00 35.11 20.87
N ASP A 418 -30.12 35.82 20.13
CA ASP A 418 -30.13 37.28 19.93
C ASP A 418 -29.85 37.60 18.44
N ALA A 419 -30.73 37.09 17.57
CA ALA A 419 -30.61 37.24 16.12
C ALA A 419 -30.70 38.71 15.65
N ASP A 420 -31.28 39.60 16.44
CA ASP A 420 -31.35 41.04 16.18
C ASP A 420 -29.97 41.73 16.29
N ALA A 421 -29.10 41.26 17.20
CA ALA A 421 -27.76 41.79 17.42
C ALA A 421 -26.64 40.96 16.76
N ALA A 422 -27.00 39.90 16.01
CA ALA A 422 -26.06 38.99 15.40
C ALA A 422 -25.14 39.67 14.35
N SER A 423 -23.91 39.16 14.22
CA SER A 423 -22.95 39.66 13.23
C SER A 423 -23.45 39.43 11.79
N PRO A 424 -23.32 40.40 10.87
CA PRO A 424 -23.64 40.20 9.45
C PRO A 424 -22.69 39.22 8.75
N GLN A 425 -21.57 38.85 9.40
CA GLN A 425 -20.64 37.81 8.98
C GLN A 425 -20.51 36.79 10.13
N PRO A 426 -21.09 35.58 10.01
CA PRO A 426 -20.96 34.55 11.01
C PRO A 426 -19.54 33.97 10.98
N ILE A 427 -19.07 33.54 12.16
CA ILE A 427 -17.75 32.95 12.34
C ILE A 427 -17.60 31.64 11.55
N HIS A 428 -16.40 31.38 11.02
CA HIS A 428 -16.12 30.09 10.42
C HIS A 428 -15.95 28.99 11.48
N GLY A 429 -16.13 27.73 11.09
CA GLY A 429 -15.99 26.58 12.00
C GLY A 429 -17.18 26.29 12.92
N TYR A 430 -18.04 27.26 13.22
CA TYR A 430 -19.25 27.05 14.04
C TYR A 430 -20.50 26.81 13.17
N PRO A 431 -21.48 25.97 13.59
CA PRO A 431 -22.71 25.75 12.83
C PRO A 431 -23.54 27.02 12.59
N LEU A 432 -24.29 27.05 11.50
CA LEU A 432 -25.28 28.10 11.20
C LEU A 432 -26.68 27.63 11.59
N SER A 433 -27.56 28.59 11.88
CA SER A 433 -28.99 28.36 12.15
C SER A 433 -29.84 29.21 11.20
N CYS A 434 -30.91 28.63 10.68
CA CYS A 434 -31.87 29.28 9.79
C CYS A 434 -33.17 29.55 10.55
N ILE A 435 -33.40 30.81 10.90
CA ILE A 435 -34.53 31.23 11.70
C ILE A 435 -35.68 31.56 10.74
N SER A 436 -36.74 30.74 10.77
CA SER A 436 -37.96 31.00 9.98
C SER A 436 -38.72 32.21 10.53
N SER A 437 -39.56 32.85 9.73
CA SER A 437 -40.43 33.94 10.22
C SER A 437 -41.44 33.48 11.30
N CYS A 438 -41.62 32.18 11.50
CA CYS A 438 -42.50 31.61 12.52
C CYS A 438 -41.76 31.17 13.79
N ASN A 439 -40.43 31.30 13.82
CA ASN A 439 -39.61 31.01 14.99
C ASN A 439 -39.66 32.18 16.00
N PRO A 440 -39.84 31.93 17.31
CA PRO A 440 -39.82 32.97 18.35
C PRO A 440 -38.54 33.83 18.44
N LYS A 441 -37.43 33.39 17.82
CA LYS A 441 -36.14 34.09 17.74
C LYS A 441 -35.98 34.94 16.47
N HIS A 442 -37.00 35.00 15.61
CA HIS A 442 -36.96 35.82 14.41
C HIS A 442 -37.12 37.32 14.75
N PRO A 443 -36.33 38.23 14.16
CA PRO A 443 -36.45 39.68 14.35
C PRO A 443 -37.90 40.21 14.26
N ASP A 444 -38.60 39.84 13.20
CA ASP A 444 -40.00 40.25 12.98
C ASP A 444 -41.06 39.38 13.71
N TYR A 445 -40.67 38.46 14.62
CA TYR A 445 -41.61 37.50 15.24
C TYR A 445 -42.82 38.15 15.91
N VAL A 446 -42.65 39.34 16.48
CA VAL A 446 -43.73 40.14 17.09
C VAL A 446 -44.87 40.43 16.10
N ARG A 447 -44.57 40.50 14.80
CA ARG A 447 -45.53 40.73 13.71
C ARG A 447 -45.98 39.42 13.05
N THR A 448 -45.07 38.49 12.83
CA THR A 448 -45.31 37.27 12.04
C THR A 448 -45.86 36.11 12.86
N GLY A 449 -45.50 35.99 14.15
CA GLY A 449 -45.94 34.91 15.04
C GLY A 449 -47.46 34.70 15.12
N PRO A 450 -48.29 35.76 15.28
CA PRO A 450 -49.75 35.63 15.26
C PRO A 450 -50.32 35.14 13.92
N ILE A 451 -49.64 35.41 12.80
CA ILE A 451 -50.03 34.94 11.46
C ILE A 451 -49.70 33.45 11.35
N CYS A 452 -48.48 33.05 11.72
CA CYS A 452 -48.05 31.65 11.75
C CYS A 452 -48.95 30.77 12.63
N ALA A 453 -49.33 31.25 13.81
CA ALA A 453 -50.24 30.55 14.72
C ALA A 453 -51.67 30.41 14.17
N LYS A 454 -52.12 31.33 13.31
CA LYS A 454 -53.43 31.26 12.64
C LYS A 454 -53.42 30.27 11.46
N GLU A 455 -52.31 30.21 10.72
CA GLU A 455 -52.13 29.32 9.56
C GLU A 455 -51.46 27.98 9.94
N GLY A 456 -51.41 27.64 11.24
CA GLY A 456 -50.92 26.35 11.77
C GLY A 456 -49.45 26.01 11.47
N ILE A 457 -48.61 27.00 11.14
CA ILE A 457 -47.21 26.81 10.76
C ILE A 457 -46.33 26.68 12.01
N ASN A 458 -45.47 25.66 12.04
CA ASN A 458 -44.49 25.43 13.10
C ASN A 458 -43.13 24.99 12.52
N ASP A 459 -42.03 25.38 13.15
CA ASP A 459 -40.67 25.01 12.73
C ASP A 459 -40.45 23.49 12.73
N SER A 460 -41.13 22.74 13.62
CA SER A 460 -41.03 21.28 13.66
C SER A 460 -41.59 20.56 12.42
N PHE A 461 -42.43 21.22 11.64
CA PHE A 461 -42.96 20.71 10.36
C PHE A 461 -42.34 21.40 9.14
N THR A 462 -41.68 22.54 9.33
CA THR A 462 -41.03 23.32 8.28
C THR A 462 -39.89 22.52 7.65
N GLU A 463 -39.86 22.42 6.32
CA GLU A 463 -38.69 21.87 5.61
C GLU A 463 -37.64 22.96 5.42
N PHE A 464 -36.38 22.61 5.71
CA PHE A 464 -35.22 23.47 5.48
C PHE A 464 -34.37 22.92 4.33
N HIS A 465 -33.89 23.81 3.46
CA HIS A 465 -32.93 23.52 2.41
C HIS A 465 -31.79 24.55 2.45
N TRP A 466 -30.60 24.14 2.04
CA TRP A 466 -29.39 24.96 2.15
C TRP A 466 -28.63 25.00 0.83
N LYS A 467 -28.20 26.20 0.45
CA LYS A 467 -27.37 26.47 -0.73
C LYS A 467 -26.05 27.10 -0.30
N VAL A 468 -24.96 26.65 -0.92
CA VAL A 468 -23.60 27.11 -0.62
C VAL A 468 -22.86 27.42 -1.92
N ALA A 469 -22.00 28.43 -1.89
CA ALA A 469 -21.00 28.71 -2.92
C ALA A 469 -19.60 28.81 -2.27
N ALA A 470 -18.60 28.32 -2.98
CA ALA A 470 -17.20 28.34 -2.55
C ALA A 470 -16.62 29.77 -2.55
N PRO A 471 -15.54 30.05 -1.80
CA PRO A 471 -15.02 31.41 -1.62
C PRO A 471 -14.59 32.12 -2.92
N ASP A 472 -13.99 31.37 -3.85
CA ASP A 472 -13.41 31.91 -5.09
C ASP A 472 -14.33 31.80 -6.32
N ASP A 473 -15.57 31.31 -6.17
CA ASP A 473 -16.50 31.20 -7.29
C ASP A 473 -17.01 32.61 -7.68
N SER A 474 -16.35 33.22 -8.66
CA SER A 474 -16.73 34.52 -9.23
C SER A 474 -18.14 34.54 -9.83
N SER A 475 -18.76 33.38 -10.03
CA SER A 475 -20.17 33.29 -10.37
C SER A 475 -21.04 33.48 -9.12
N VAL A 476 -22.11 34.26 -9.24
CA VAL A 476 -23.08 34.50 -8.14
C VAL A 476 -23.95 33.25 -7.83
N LEU A 477 -23.59 32.08 -8.38
CA LEU A 477 -24.45 30.91 -8.47
C LEU A 477 -24.31 29.97 -7.25
N LEU A 478 -25.07 30.29 -6.21
CA LEU A 478 -25.32 29.39 -5.07
C LEU A 478 -25.90 28.04 -5.54
N ARG A 479 -25.35 26.92 -5.04
CA ARG A 479 -25.75 25.55 -5.42
C ARG A 479 -26.32 24.80 -4.21
N ASP A 480 -27.33 23.95 -4.44
CA ASP A 480 -27.91 23.10 -3.40
C ASP A 480 -26.90 22.06 -2.89
N ILE A 481 -26.86 21.84 -1.57
CA ILE A 481 -26.07 20.76 -0.96
C ILE A 481 -26.72 19.42 -1.32
N ARG A 482 -26.07 18.63 -2.19
CA ARG A 482 -26.54 17.28 -2.57
C ARG A 482 -25.93 16.17 -1.73
N SER A 483 -24.66 16.32 -1.36
CA SER A 483 -23.91 15.32 -0.59
C SER A 483 -24.27 15.46 0.90
N LYS A 484 -24.84 14.40 1.48
CA LYS A 484 -25.18 14.33 2.92
C LYS A 484 -24.17 13.47 3.67
N THR A 485 -23.78 13.89 4.87
CA THR A 485 -23.03 13.03 5.80
C THR A 485 -23.95 12.08 6.55
N PHE A 486 -23.39 11.04 7.17
CA PHE A 486 -24.15 10.05 7.96
C PHE A 486 -24.56 10.57 9.35
N PHE A 487 -23.88 11.60 9.87
CA PHE A 487 -24.12 12.13 11.22
C PHE A 487 -24.85 13.48 11.22
N ALA A 488 -24.52 14.40 10.30
CA ALA A 488 -25.05 15.77 10.26
C ALA A 488 -26.13 15.94 9.16
N PRO A 489 -27.41 16.13 9.52
CA PRO A 489 -28.48 16.34 8.54
C PRO A 489 -28.35 17.68 7.79
N ILE A 490 -28.92 17.72 6.59
CA ILE A 490 -28.99 18.93 5.73
C ILE A 490 -30.42 19.49 5.59
N LYS A 491 -31.41 18.86 6.24
CA LYS A 491 -32.83 19.27 6.25
C LYS A 491 -33.28 19.86 7.59
N SER A 492 -32.31 20.13 8.47
CA SER A 492 -32.50 20.70 9.80
C SER A 492 -32.46 22.23 9.75
N ILE A 493 -33.02 22.83 10.82
CA ILE A 493 -32.87 24.26 11.13
C ILE A 493 -31.39 24.68 11.25
N THR A 494 -30.49 23.75 11.57
CA THR A 494 -29.04 23.95 11.62
C THR A 494 -28.33 23.37 10.41
N LEU A 495 -27.25 24.03 9.99
CA LEU A 495 -26.25 23.53 9.05
C LEU A 495 -24.89 23.44 9.76
N ASP A 496 -24.35 22.23 9.86
CA ASP A 496 -23.02 22.01 10.46
C ASP A 496 -21.89 22.56 9.60
N SER A 497 -20.82 23.02 10.25
CA SER A 497 -19.66 23.67 9.61
C SER A 497 -18.84 22.79 8.66
N VAL A 498 -19.08 21.48 8.62
CA VAL A 498 -18.51 20.58 7.61
C VAL A 498 -18.91 20.94 6.17
N TYR A 499 -20.03 21.66 5.99
CA TYR A 499 -20.58 21.99 4.68
C TYR A 499 -20.11 23.34 4.11
N PHE A 500 -19.30 24.12 4.84
CA PHE A 500 -18.82 25.43 4.39
C PHE A 500 -17.47 25.80 5.03
N SER A 501 -16.67 26.60 4.31
CA SER A 501 -15.37 27.12 4.78
C SER A 501 -15.39 28.65 4.96
N ALA A 502 -14.31 29.21 5.52
CA ALA A 502 -14.08 30.65 5.58
C ALA A 502 -14.28 31.31 4.20
N GLY A 503 -15.02 32.43 4.14
CA GLY A 503 -15.37 33.11 2.89
C GLY A 503 -16.48 32.46 2.05
N SER A 504 -16.98 31.27 2.42
CA SER A 504 -18.11 30.65 1.71
C SER A 504 -19.38 31.51 1.83
N ARG A 505 -20.21 31.49 0.79
CA ARG A 505 -21.52 32.16 0.80
C ARG A 505 -22.62 31.13 1.05
N VAL A 506 -23.45 31.36 2.05
CA VAL A 506 -24.51 30.44 2.48
C VAL A 506 -25.86 31.12 2.40
N GLN A 507 -26.86 30.40 1.89
CA GLN A 507 -28.25 30.82 1.83
C GLN A 507 -29.15 29.69 2.34
N CYS A 508 -30.09 30.01 3.22
CA CYS A 508 -31.14 29.09 3.63
C CYS A 508 -32.39 29.28 2.75
N ALA A 509 -33.16 28.21 2.60
CA ALA A 509 -34.53 28.24 2.12
C ALA A 509 -35.43 27.53 3.13
N THR A 510 -36.56 28.14 3.46
CA THR A 510 -37.57 27.54 4.33
C THR A 510 -38.86 27.30 3.56
N ARG A 511 -39.50 26.16 3.80
CA ARG A 511 -40.78 25.80 3.20
C ARG A 511 -41.82 25.50 4.27
N ALA A 512 -42.86 26.33 4.32
CA ALA A 512 -43.92 26.20 5.31
C ALA A 512 -44.71 24.90 5.10
N VAL A 513 -45.01 24.22 6.20
CA VAL A 513 -45.94 23.08 6.23
C VAL A 513 -46.92 23.32 7.39
N ASN A 514 -48.21 23.30 7.09
CA ASN A 514 -49.28 23.45 8.08
C ASN A 514 -49.53 22.12 8.83
N THR A 515 -50.24 22.15 9.96
CA THR A 515 -50.66 20.95 10.72
C THR A 515 -51.44 19.92 9.88
N ASP A 516 -52.12 20.37 8.82
CA ASP A 516 -52.87 19.51 7.91
C ASP A 516 -51.97 18.79 6.86
N GLY A 517 -50.67 19.12 6.81
CA GLY A 517 -49.69 18.55 5.88
C GLY A 517 -49.54 19.32 4.55
N ASP A 518 -50.31 20.40 4.36
CA ASP A 518 -50.23 21.25 3.16
C ASP A 518 -48.86 21.94 3.06
N VAL A 519 -48.22 21.82 1.90
CA VAL A 519 -46.87 22.32 1.63
C VAL A 519 -46.91 23.64 0.86
N GLY A 520 -46.25 24.66 1.41
CA GLY A 520 -46.21 26.01 0.85
C GLY A 520 -45.16 26.26 -0.22
N LEU A 521 -45.01 27.54 -0.58
CA LEU A 521 -43.83 28.01 -1.33
C LEU A 521 -42.58 27.98 -0.45
N GLU A 522 -41.44 27.76 -1.10
CA GLU A 522 -40.13 27.95 -0.53
C GLU A 522 -39.72 29.42 -0.57
N VAL A 523 -39.24 29.95 0.55
CA VAL A 523 -38.78 31.33 0.70
C VAL A 523 -37.30 31.32 1.07
N TYR A 524 -36.50 32.14 0.39
CA TYR A 524 -35.05 32.18 0.55
C TYR A 524 -34.60 33.32 1.45
N SER A 525 -33.54 33.09 2.24
CA SER A 525 -32.85 34.15 2.98
C SER A 525 -32.04 35.06 2.06
N THR A 526 -31.64 36.22 2.56
CA THR A 526 -30.47 36.92 1.99
C THR A 526 -29.21 36.03 2.11
N PRO A 527 -28.35 35.92 1.08
CA PRO A 527 -27.10 35.16 1.18
C PRO A 527 -26.10 35.84 2.12
N VAL A 528 -25.62 35.09 3.10
CA VAL A 528 -24.64 35.55 4.11
C VAL A 528 -23.25 35.05 3.73
N THR A 529 -22.21 35.83 4.02
CA THR A 529 -20.81 35.44 3.75
C THR A 529 -20.11 35.12 5.07
N VAL A 530 -19.57 33.92 5.18
CA VAL A 530 -18.83 33.45 6.36
C VAL A 530 -17.54 34.26 6.50
N ALA A 531 -17.18 34.65 7.73
CA ALA A 531 -15.98 35.44 8.01
C ALA A 531 -14.69 34.78 7.51
N LEU A 532 -13.67 35.60 7.22
CA LEU A 532 -12.35 35.15 6.77
C LEU A 532 -11.32 35.10 7.90
N ASP A 533 -11.48 35.97 8.90
CA ASP A 533 -10.53 36.25 9.98
C ASP A 533 -11.05 35.84 11.37
N ALA A 534 -12.35 35.56 11.49
CA ALA A 534 -13.01 35.16 12.72
C ALA A 534 -13.42 33.67 12.69
N GLY A 535 -12.75 32.88 13.52
CA GLY A 535 -12.98 31.44 13.71
C GLY A 535 -12.97 31.00 15.17
N LEU A 536 -13.25 29.72 15.40
CA LEU A 536 -13.12 29.06 16.70
C LEU A 536 -11.66 28.81 17.04
N CYS A 537 -10.95 28.13 16.14
CA CYS A 537 -9.55 27.75 16.33
C CYS A 537 -8.66 28.58 15.40
N ARG A 538 -7.57 29.10 15.95
CA ARG A 538 -6.56 29.80 15.14
C ARG A 538 -5.88 28.80 14.21
N PRO A 539 -5.71 29.11 12.91
CA PRO A 539 -4.91 28.27 12.03
C PRO A 539 -3.46 28.20 12.55
N PRO A 540 -2.77 27.05 12.39
CA PRO A 540 -1.36 26.95 12.73
C PRO A 540 -0.52 27.86 11.82
N GLU A 541 0.49 28.52 12.38
CA GLU A 541 1.39 29.39 11.60
C GLU A 541 2.26 28.55 10.64
N ASP A 542 2.28 28.91 9.35
CA ASP A 542 2.86 28.13 8.24
C ASP A 542 4.39 27.87 8.31
N ASN A 543 5.09 28.38 9.33
CA ASN A 543 6.56 28.33 9.43
C ASN A 543 7.12 27.17 10.26
N TYR A 544 6.30 26.26 10.79
CA TYR A 544 6.79 25.10 11.57
C TYR A 544 7.09 23.87 10.71
N VAL A 545 8.25 23.88 10.04
CA VAL A 545 8.80 22.72 9.33
C VAL A 545 9.11 21.61 10.34
N GLY A 546 8.35 20.51 10.30
CA GLY A 546 8.63 19.28 11.08
C GLY A 546 7.59 18.89 12.14
N ALA A 547 6.43 19.55 12.21
CA ALA A 547 5.32 19.06 13.02
C ALA A 547 4.58 17.88 12.33
N GLU A 548 4.50 16.72 12.97
CA GLU A 548 3.59 15.65 12.52
C GLU A 548 2.15 16.17 12.55
N PRO A 549 1.36 16.00 11.47
CA PRO A 549 0.03 16.63 11.36
C PRO A 549 -1.03 16.01 12.28
N PHE A 550 -0.75 14.86 12.89
CA PHE A 550 -1.54 14.22 13.95
C PHE A 550 -0.63 13.30 14.77
N THR A 551 -1.07 12.89 15.97
CA THR A 551 -0.36 11.92 16.80
C THR A 551 -1.23 10.69 17.04
N ALA A 552 -0.71 9.50 16.74
CA ALA A 552 -1.40 8.23 17.00
C ALA A 552 -0.53 7.31 17.89
N ARG A 553 -1.17 6.57 18.82
CA ARG A 553 -0.48 5.70 19.77
C ARG A 553 -1.24 4.39 20.00
N LEU A 554 -0.51 3.28 20.05
CA LEU A 554 -1.00 1.97 20.50
C LEU A 554 -0.57 1.72 21.94
N ARG A 555 -1.49 1.19 22.77
CA ARG A 555 -1.19 0.74 24.13
C ARG A 555 -1.95 -0.54 24.45
N TYR A 556 -1.26 -1.56 24.94
CA TYR A 556 -1.92 -2.75 25.49
C TYR A 556 -2.40 -2.47 26.92
N THR A 557 -3.66 -2.77 27.23
CA THR A 557 -4.28 -2.48 28.55
C THR A 557 -3.94 -3.51 29.63
N GLY A 558 -3.56 -4.73 29.23
CA GLY A 558 -3.22 -5.82 30.14
C GLY A 558 -4.41 -6.40 30.93
N THR A 559 -4.11 -7.31 31.85
CA THR A 559 -5.09 -8.00 32.72
C THR A 559 -5.51 -7.19 33.94
N SER A 560 -4.83 -6.07 34.22
CA SER A 560 -5.05 -5.23 35.41
C SER A 560 -6.13 -4.16 35.24
N ASP A 561 -6.54 -3.87 34.00
CA ASP A 561 -7.64 -2.94 33.71
C ASP A 561 -9.00 -3.64 33.89
N LEU A 562 -9.78 -3.15 34.86
CA LEU A 562 -11.11 -3.69 35.20
C LEU A 562 -12.19 -3.35 34.16
N ARG A 563 -12.00 -2.32 33.31
CA ARG A 563 -12.99 -1.85 32.33
C ARG A 563 -12.70 -2.41 30.94
N THR A 564 -11.43 -2.53 30.58
CA THR A 564 -10.97 -2.97 29.25
C THR A 564 -9.82 -3.97 29.32
N PRO A 565 -9.98 -5.15 29.96
CA PRO A 565 -8.91 -6.14 30.07
C PRO A 565 -8.50 -6.72 28.72
N ASN A 566 -7.19 -6.96 28.55
CA ASN A 566 -6.58 -7.65 27.41
C ASN A 566 -6.89 -7.05 26.01
N ARG A 567 -7.03 -5.73 25.92
CA ARG A 567 -7.30 -5.01 24.66
C ARG A 567 -6.14 -4.13 24.24
N ILE A 568 -6.11 -3.79 22.96
CA ILE A 568 -5.19 -2.83 22.37
C ILE A 568 -5.99 -1.53 22.19
N GLN A 569 -5.59 -0.52 22.97
CA GLN A 569 -6.10 0.83 22.90
C GLN A 569 -5.39 1.56 21.76
N ILE A 570 -6.17 2.05 20.80
CA ILE A 570 -5.71 3.02 19.78
C ILE A 570 -6.17 4.39 20.24
N THR A 571 -5.24 5.34 20.34
CA THR A 571 -5.55 6.76 20.63
C THR A 571 -5.04 7.60 19.48
N VAL A 572 -5.90 8.45 18.92
CA VAL A 572 -5.56 9.35 17.80
C VAL A 572 -5.94 10.78 18.19
N LEU A 573 -4.97 11.68 18.09
CA LEU A 573 -5.09 13.11 18.37
C LEU A 573 -4.86 13.89 17.08
N VAL A 574 -5.85 14.66 16.62
CA VAL A 574 -5.80 15.44 15.37
C VAL A 574 -6.13 16.91 15.67
N PRO A 575 -5.33 17.89 15.23
CA PRO A 575 -5.68 19.31 15.36
C PRO A 575 -7.01 19.65 14.69
N HIS A 576 -7.84 20.45 15.35
CA HIS A 576 -9.04 21.01 14.72
C HIS A 576 -8.63 22.03 13.66
N ARG A 577 -9.32 22.02 12.52
CA ARG A 577 -9.25 23.05 11.49
C ARG A 577 -10.68 23.40 11.10
N ASP A 578 -11.05 24.64 11.28
CA ASP A 578 -12.40 25.14 11.07
C ASP A 578 -12.92 24.84 9.65
N GLY A 579 -14.05 24.16 9.56
CA GLY A 579 -14.66 23.74 8.29
C GLY A 579 -14.09 22.47 7.66
N LEU A 580 -13.09 21.83 8.28
CA LEU A 580 -12.52 20.56 7.81
C LEU A 580 -12.91 19.40 8.75
N LEU A 581 -13.47 18.34 8.17
CA LEU A 581 -13.83 17.11 8.87
C LEU A 581 -12.65 16.11 8.87
N PRO A 582 -12.08 15.76 10.03
CA PRO A 582 -11.09 14.68 10.12
C PRO A 582 -11.77 13.30 10.02
N ALA A 583 -11.47 12.57 8.95
CA ALA A 583 -11.82 11.18 8.75
C ALA A 583 -10.63 10.29 9.12
N ILE A 584 -10.85 9.23 9.90
CA ILE A 584 -9.82 8.30 10.37
C ILE A 584 -10.28 6.88 10.11
N SER A 585 -9.48 6.06 9.42
CA SER A 585 -9.77 4.63 9.23
C SER A 585 -8.49 3.79 9.15
N THR A 586 -8.56 2.51 9.52
CA THR A 586 -7.46 1.56 9.25
C THR A 586 -7.48 0.99 7.82
N ARG A 587 -8.41 1.44 6.99
CA ARG A 587 -8.55 1.10 5.56
C ARG A 587 -8.33 2.37 4.72
N PRO A 588 -7.78 2.25 3.50
CA PRO A 588 -7.55 3.41 2.64
C PRO A 588 -8.85 4.17 2.38
N LEU A 589 -8.86 5.45 2.76
CA LEU A 589 -9.97 6.35 2.54
C LEU A 589 -9.96 6.80 1.09
N SER A 590 -11.01 6.44 0.34
CA SER A 590 -11.19 6.86 -1.04
C SER A 590 -12.69 7.00 -1.34
N ASN A 591 -13.03 7.90 -2.27
CA ASN A 591 -14.41 8.22 -2.64
C ASN A 591 -15.30 8.63 -1.42
N PHE A 592 -15.08 9.86 -0.96
CA PHE A 592 -15.78 10.42 0.20
C PHE A 592 -17.29 10.62 0.02
N GLU A 593 -17.81 10.61 -1.22
CA GLU A 593 -19.25 10.52 -1.46
C GLU A 593 -19.82 9.25 -0.81
N PHE A 594 -19.19 8.10 -1.01
CA PHE A 594 -19.60 6.87 -0.33
C PHE A 594 -19.20 6.84 1.15
N ALA A 595 -17.96 7.24 1.49
CA ALA A 595 -17.45 7.15 2.86
C ALA A 595 -18.14 8.07 3.87
N LEU A 596 -18.78 9.16 3.41
CA LEU A 596 -19.60 10.03 4.26
C LEU A 596 -21.11 9.77 4.13
N SER A 597 -21.59 9.17 3.03
CA SER A 597 -23.01 8.83 2.88
C SER A 597 -23.53 7.83 3.94
N PRO A 598 -24.82 7.84 4.29
CA PRO A 598 -25.45 6.83 5.15
C PRO A 598 -25.66 5.45 4.46
N ASN A 599 -24.78 5.06 3.52
CA ASN A 599 -24.89 3.82 2.76
C ASN A 599 -24.24 2.62 3.50
N SER A 600 -24.73 1.41 3.25
CA SER A 600 -24.19 0.16 3.83
C SER A 600 -22.78 -0.20 3.38
N LEU A 601 -22.30 0.37 2.27
CA LEU A 601 -20.91 0.18 1.81
C LEU A 601 -19.89 0.82 2.77
N ARG A 602 -20.23 1.96 3.38
CA ARG A 602 -19.40 2.65 4.39
C ARG A 602 -19.13 1.75 5.60
N THR A 603 -20.18 1.14 6.15
CA THR A 603 -20.08 0.23 7.31
C THR A 603 -19.48 -1.13 6.94
N GLY A 604 -19.52 -1.52 5.66
CA GLY A 604 -18.77 -2.66 5.13
C GLY A 604 -17.25 -2.43 5.10
N LEU A 605 -16.82 -1.31 4.51
CA LEU A 605 -15.41 -1.00 4.25
C LEU A 605 -14.67 -0.40 5.46
N HIS A 606 -15.27 0.57 6.16
CA HIS A 606 -14.59 1.37 7.19
C HIS A 606 -14.97 0.96 8.62
N ARG A 607 -14.98 -0.34 8.92
CA ARG A 607 -15.40 -0.89 10.23
C ARG A 607 -14.60 -0.34 11.42
N CYS A 608 -13.30 -0.15 11.25
CA CYS A 608 -12.40 0.42 12.25
C CYS A 608 -12.08 1.86 11.85
N SER A 609 -13.04 2.76 12.10
CA SER A 609 -12.97 4.18 11.72
C SER A 609 -13.80 5.06 12.66
N ASN A 610 -13.66 6.38 12.53
CA ASN A 610 -14.62 7.34 13.07
C ASN A 610 -15.83 7.60 12.13
N LEU A 611 -15.88 6.95 10.96
CA LEU A 611 -16.92 7.08 9.93
C LEU A 611 -18.09 6.11 10.12
N VAL A 612 -18.30 5.60 11.33
CA VAL A 612 -19.35 4.64 11.68
C VAL A 612 -20.02 5.13 12.97
N ASP A 613 -21.35 5.32 12.95
CA ASP A 613 -22.08 5.74 14.16
C ASP A 613 -22.16 4.57 15.15
N ALA A 614 -22.33 4.88 16.43
CA ALA A 614 -22.35 3.92 17.53
C ALA A 614 -23.34 2.73 17.40
N PRO A 615 -24.53 2.82 16.76
CA PRO A 615 -25.39 1.65 16.54
C PRO A 615 -24.94 0.77 15.34
N GLU A 616 -24.04 1.27 14.49
CA GLU A 616 -23.48 0.57 13.33
C GLU A 616 -22.12 -0.07 13.64
N ALA A 617 -21.46 0.36 14.72
CA ALA A 617 -20.14 -0.10 15.11
C ALA A 617 -20.15 -1.58 15.52
N PHE A 618 -19.29 -2.38 14.88
CA PHE A 618 -19.16 -3.82 15.18
C PHE A 618 -18.65 -4.12 16.59
N THR A 619 -18.01 -3.14 17.24
CA THR A 619 -17.56 -3.19 18.63
C THR A 619 -18.09 -1.98 19.40
N PRO A 620 -18.62 -2.15 20.63
CA PRO A 620 -19.18 -1.06 21.43
C PRO A 620 -18.11 -0.08 21.98
N LEU A 621 -16.83 -0.36 21.73
CA LEU A 621 -15.66 0.41 22.16
C LEU A 621 -14.83 0.92 20.96
N GLY A 622 -15.45 1.09 19.79
CA GLY A 622 -14.84 1.77 18.64
C GLY A 622 -14.63 3.27 18.87
N PHE A 623 -14.14 3.98 17.85
CA PHE A 623 -13.84 5.42 17.94
C PHE A 623 -15.09 6.28 18.25
N VAL A 624 -16.28 5.84 17.82
CA VAL A 624 -17.58 6.43 18.20
C VAL A 624 -18.35 5.42 19.06
N THR A 625 -18.91 5.86 20.19
CA THR A 625 -19.57 4.98 21.18
C THR A 625 -20.90 5.56 21.65
N ASN A 626 -21.80 4.70 22.14
CA ASN A 626 -23.17 5.07 22.53
C ASN A 626 -23.27 5.96 23.79
N ALA A 627 -22.16 6.23 24.49
CA ALA A 627 -22.14 7.13 25.64
C ALA A 627 -22.32 8.58 25.17
N THR A 628 -23.55 9.09 25.24
CA THR A 628 -23.88 10.51 25.01
C THR A 628 -23.45 11.40 26.19
N THR A 629 -23.42 10.85 27.41
CA THR A 629 -22.85 11.50 28.60
C THR A 629 -21.41 11.06 28.81
N LEU A 630 -20.46 11.91 28.43
CA LEU A 630 -19.10 11.88 28.97
C LEU A 630 -19.02 12.68 30.29
N ASP A 631 -17.92 12.51 31.02
CA ASP A 631 -17.67 13.14 32.32
C ASP A 631 -17.83 14.68 32.31
N GLY A 632 -17.99 15.27 33.50
CA GLY A 632 -18.41 16.67 33.74
C GLY A 632 -17.57 17.81 33.11
N ARG A 633 -16.58 17.51 32.27
CA ARG A 633 -15.91 18.45 31.36
C ARG A 633 -16.88 19.07 30.35
N LEU A 634 -17.79 18.28 29.76
CA LEU A 634 -18.71 18.80 28.73
C LEU A 634 -19.73 19.81 29.28
N ALA A 635 -20.11 19.70 30.56
CA ALA A 635 -20.98 20.68 31.21
C ALA A 635 -20.30 22.06 31.40
N ALA A 636 -18.97 22.11 31.38
CA ALA A 636 -18.22 23.37 31.33
C ALA A 636 -18.08 23.89 29.88
N ALA A 637 -17.95 22.99 28.89
CA ALA A 637 -17.87 23.36 27.47
C ALA A 637 -19.19 23.93 26.91
N GLU A 638 -20.35 23.39 27.31
CA GLU A 638 -21.66 23.94 26.95
C GLU A 638 -21.93 25.32 27.61
N ALA A 639 -21.22 25.63 28.70
CA ALA A 639 -21.21 26.97 29.31
C ALA A 639 -20.21 27.94 28.62
N ALA A 640 -19.34 27.46 27.74
CA ALA A 640 -18.39 28.26 26.97
C ALA A 640 -18.92 28.60 25.57
N GLU A 641 -19.51 27.64 24.84
CA GLU A 641 -20.07 27.84 23.49
C GLU A 641 -21.55 27.43 23.40
N PRO A 642 -22.49 28.41 23.32
CA PRO A 642 -23.93 28.17 23.29
C PRO A 642 -24.41 27.20 22.22
N TYR A 643 -25.20 26.20 22.63
CA TYR A 643 -25.82 25.18 21.78
C TYR A 643 -24.85 24.22 21.06
N GLN A 644 -23.53 24.30 21.25
CA GLN A 644 -22.56 23.40 20.61
C GLN A 644 -22.90 21.91 20.84
N TYR A 645 -23.34 21.57 22.05
CA TYR A 645 -23.72 20.20 22.43
C TYR A 645 -25.24 19.99 22.59
N SER A 646 -26.07 20.90 22.04
CA SER A 646 -27.53 20.80 22.13
C SER A 646 -28.12 19.73 21.21
N ALA A 647 -28.71 18.70 21.82
CA ALA A 647 -29.36 17.60 21.10
C ALA A 647 -30.61 18.04 20.33
N GLN A 648 -31.25 19.13 20.74
CA GLN A 648 -32.44 19.68 20.08
C GLN A 648 -32.08 20.41 18.77
N MET A 649 -30.95 21.12 18.74
CA MET A 649 -30.54 21.91 17.57
C MET A 649 -29.70 21.12 16.56
N ARG A 650 -28.79 20.23 17.01
CA ARG A 650 -27.84 19.51 16.13
C ARG A 650 -28.14 18.02 15.94
N GLY A 651 -29.03 17.43 16.74
CA GLY A 651 -29.36 16.00 16.68
C GLY A 651 -28.31 15.07 17.30
N GLN A 652 -28.74 13.87 17.72
CA GLN A 652 -27.90 12.99 18.56
C GLN A 652 -26.66 12.41 17.84
N SER A 653 -26.73 12.08 16.55
CA SER A 653 -25.60 11.49 15.83
C SER A 653 -24.46 12.49 15.63
N THR A 654 -24.76 13.76 15.30
CA THR A 654 -23.80 14.87 15.31
C THR A 654 -23.08 14.97 16.65
N LEU A 655 -23.82 14.93 17.78
CA LEU A 655 -23.20 15.00 19.11
C LEU A 655 -22.27 13.83 19.43
N ARG A 656 -22.62 12.60 19.03
CA ARG A 656 -21.74 11.43 19.24
C ARG A 656 -20.42 11.56 18.48
N PHE A 657 -20.40 12.26 17.35
CA PHE A 657 -19.19 12.59 16.61
C PHE A 657 -18.41 13.74 17.29
N TYR A 658 -19.05 14.90 17.46
CA TYR A 658 -18.42 16.12 17.96
C TYR A 658 -18.03 16.11 19.46
N ARG A 659 -18.52 15.17 20.28
CA ARG A 659 -18.02 14.98 21.67
C ARG A 659 -16.51 14.67 21.75
N SER A 660 -15.91 14.24 20.64
CA SER A 660 -14.47 13.95 20.55
C SER A 660 -13.64 15.21 20.23
N LEU A 661 -14.30 16.33 19.91
CA LEU A 661 -13.66 17.64 19.76
C LEU A 661 -13.64 18.35 21.11
N ASP A 662 -12.45 18.76 21.53
CA ASP A 662 -12.24 19.73 22.59
C ASP A 662 -11.94 21.10 21.96
N LEU A 663 -12.83 22.07 22.18
CA LEU A 663 -12.70 23.44 21.68
C LEU A 663 -11.75 24.29 22.51
N GLU A 664 -11.48 23.96 23.78
CA GLU A 664 -10.54 24.71 24.62
C GLU A 664 -9.09 24.43 24.19
N SER A 665 -8.78 23.17 23.85
CA SER A 665 -7.47 22.77 23.31
C SER A 665 -7.39 22.77 21.78
N CYS A 666 -8.49 23.00 21.07
CA CYS A 666 -8.59 22.88 19.60
C CYS A 666 -8.08 21.54 19.05
N MET A 667 -8.33 20.44 19.79
CA MET A 667 -7.88 19.10 19.44
C MET A 667 -9.05 18.12 19.39
N TRP A 668 -9.05 17.26 18.38
CA TRP A 668 -9.86 16.06 18.38
C TRP A 668 -9.11 14.92 19.07
N ASN A 669 -9.83 14.13 19.87
CA ASN A 669 -9.31 12.97 20.58
C ASN A 669 -10.27 11.79 20.45
N TRP A 670 -9.88 10.75 19.71
CA TRP A 670 -10.61 9.49 19.66
C TRP A 670 -9.80 8.36 20.29
N THR A 671 -10.48 7.54 21.09
CA THR A 671 -9.93 6.34 21.72
C THR A 671 -10.80 5.13 21.37
N ALA A 672 -10.20 4.07 20.84
CA ALA A 672 -10.87 2.81 20.54
C ALA A 672 -10.13 1.62 21.17
N PHE A 673 -10.85 0.53 21.49
CA PHE A 673 -10.31 -0.64 22.18
C PHE A 673 -10.67 -1.94 21.46
N TYR A 674 -9.69 -2.49 20.74
CA TYR A 674 -9.86 -3.70 19.94
C TYR A 674 -9.13 -4.91 20.57
N THR A 675 -9.57 -6.13 20.30
CA THR A 675 -8.75 -7.33 20.54
C THR A 675 -7.72 -7.51 19.43
N LEU A 676 -6.66 -8.28 19.69
CA LEU A 676 -5.66 -8.63 18.67
C LEU A 676 -6.32 -9.28 17.44
N SER A 677 -7.30 -10.18 17.66
CA SER A 677 -8.05 -10.84 16.59
C SER A 677 -8.88 -9.85 15.78
N GLU A 678 -9.60 -8.92 16.42
CA GLU A 678 -10.40 -7.88 15.74
C GLU A 678 -9.53 -7.00 14.83
N LEU A 679 -8.33 -6.63 15.27
CA LEU A 679 -7.40 -5.81 14.48
C LEU A 679 -6.91 -6.52 13.22
N VAL A 680 -6.58 -7.82 13.32
CA VAL A 680 -6.09 -8.61 12.18
C VAL A 680 -7.22 -8.97 11.22
N SER A 681 -8.38 -9.43 11.72
CA SER A 681 -9.45 -9.93 10.83
C SER A 681 -10.29 -8.82 10.19
N GLU A 682 -10.65 -7.78 10.94
CA GLU A 682 -11.55 -6.72 10.46
C GLU A 682 -10.76 -5.46 10.06
N CYS A 683 -9.83 -5.02 10.91
CA CYS A 683 -9.14 -3.73 10.74
C CYS A 683 -7.96 -3.77 9.75
N GLY A 684 -7.55 -4.94 9.24
CA GLY A 684 -6.46 -5.06 8.26
C GLY A 684 -5.05 -4.97 8.86
N GLY A 685 -4.90 -5.24 10.15
CA GLY A 685 -3.59 -5.37 10.77
C GLY A 685 -2.85 -6.64 10.33
N SER A 686 -1.53 -6.55 10.21
CA SER A 686 -0.64 -7.68 9.94
C SER A 686 0.15 -8.06 11.18
N ILE A 687 0.59 -9.32 11.26
CA ILE A 687 1.51 -9.80 12.29
C ILE A 687 2.78 -10.24 11.59
N ASN A 688 3.89 -9.59 11.94
CA ASN A 688 5.22 -9.85 11.42
C ASN A 688 6.10 -10.45 12.53
N HIS A 689 6.94 -11.41 12.14
CA HIS A 689 8.00 -11.92 12.99
C HIS A 689 9.28 -11.16 12.67
N ASP A 690 9.54 -10.07 13.39
CA ASP A 690 10.81 -9.36 13.27
C ASP A 690 11.93 -10.32 13.74
N GLY A 691 12.86 -10.63 12.83
CA GLY A 691 13.81 -11.74 12.96
C GLY A 691 14.76 -11.63 14.16
N GLN A 692 15.45 -12.74 14.45
CA GLN A 692 16.31 -12.85 15.62
C GLN A 692 17.55 -11.93 15.53
N ALA A 693 17.81 -11.18 16.60
CA ALA A 693 19.16 -10.71 16.87
C ALA A 693 20.03 -11.94 17.22
N LEU A 694 21.20 -12.06 16.58
CA LEU A 694 22.09 -13.25 16.56
C LEU A 694 22.59 -13.78 17.93
N ASN A 695 22.18 -13.21 19.07
CA ASN A 695 22.68 -13.54 20.40
C ASN A 695 21.64 -13.47 21.56
N LEU A 696 20.33 -13.42 21.30
CA LEU A 696 19.32 -13.20 22.37
C LEU A 696 18.24 -14.27 22.52
N VAL A 697 17.90 -14.54 23.78
CA VAL A 697 16.89 -15.51 24.29
C VAL A 697 15.44 -15.03 24.01
N GLN A 698 15.28 -13.97 23.22
CA GLN A 698 14.04 -13.23 23.04
C GLN A 698 13.65 -13.18 21.57
N SER A 699 12.40 -13.57 21.30
CA SER A 699 11.77 -13.45 19.99
C SER A 699 10.76 -12.30 20.03
N TYR A 700 10.69 -11.55 18.93
CA TYR A 700 9.80 -10.41 18.77
C TYR A 700 8.67 -10.79 17.81
N VAL A 701 7.42 -10.51 18.21
CA VAL A 701 6.27 -10.49 17.32
C VAL A 701 5.76 -9.08 17.28
N SER A 702 5.81 -8.44 16.11
CA SER A 702 5.20 -7.14 15.91
C SER A 702 3.86 -7.29 15.22
N MET A 703 2.87 -6.53 15.70
CA MET A 703 1.66 -6.27 14.96
C MET A 703 1.74 -4.86 14.40
N SER A 704 1.52 -4.75 13.10
CA SER A 704 1.35 -3.49 12.38
C SER A 704 -0.13 -3.25 12.08
N VAL A 705 -0.62 -2.04 12.31
CA VAL A 705 -1.95 -1.60 11.91
C VAL A 705 -1.82 -0.32 11.09
N PRO A 706 -2.18 -0.31 9.79
CA PRO A 706 -2.18 0.92 9.01
C PRO A 706 -3.26 1.87 9.53
N LEU A 707 -2.98 3.17 9.52
CA LEU A 707 -3.91 4.24 9.88
C LEU A 707 -3.87 5.33 8.83
N TYR A 708 -5.02 5.58 8.21
CA TYR A 708 -5.27 6.64 7.24
C TYR A 708 -6.04 7.75 7.95
N VAL A 709 -5.54 8.98 7.84
CA VAL A 709 -6.16 10.19 8.39
C VAL A 709 -6.31 11.19 7.25
N SER A 710 -7.52 11.64 6.99
CA SER A 710 -7.82 12.58 5.92
C SER A 710 -8.58 13.77 6.47
N TYR A 711 -8.16 14.99 6.15
CA TYR A 711 -9.02 16.16 6.32
C TYR A 711 -9.93 16.27 5.10
N VAL A 712 -11.24 16.43 5.31
CA VAL A 712 -12.25 16.50 4.25
C VAL A 712 -13.01 17.81 4.31
N LEU A 713 -13.27 18.43 3.16
CA LEU A 713 -14.04 19.67 3.03
C LEU A 713 -15.06 19.58 1.90
N GLN A 714 -16.22 20.23 2.07
CA GLN A 714 -17.25 20.32 1.04
C GLN A 714 -16.79 21.28 -0.08
N SER A 715 -16.86 20.84 -1.33
CA SER A 715 -16.44 21.64 -2.50
C SER A 715 -17.42 21.47 -3.66
N THR A 716 -17.95 22.59 -4.17
CA THR A 716 -18.92 22.61 -5.28
C THR A 716 -18.30 22.32 -6.66
N ALA A 717 -16.96 22.30 -6.75
CA ALA A 717 -16.21 22.06 -7.98
C ALA A 717 -15.80 20.59 -8.18
N ALA A 718 -15.78 19.77 -7.13
CA ALA A 718 -15.34 18.38 -7.19
C ALA A 718 -16.45 17.41 -7.62
N SER A 719 -16.10 16.41 -8.44
CA SER A 719 -16.97 15.29 -8.79
C SER A 719 -17.24 14.42 -7.55
N GLY A 720 -18.41 14.60 -6.92
CA GLY A 720 -18.81 13.97 -5.66
C GLY A 720 -19.02 14.96 -4.49
N GLY A 721 -18.66 16.23 -4.68
CA GLY A 721 -18.92 17.32 -3.74
C GLY A 721 -17.95 17.44 -2.56
N TRP A 722 -16.92 16.59 -2.49
CA TRP A 722 -15.93 16.57 -1.40
C TRP A 722 -14.50 16.68 -1.96
N GLN A 723 -13.65 17.45 -1.29
CA GLN A 723 -12.19 17.46 -1.47
C GLN A 723 -11.54 16.96 -0.17
N HIS A 724 -10.35 16.38 -0.28
CA HIS A 724 -9.64 15.83 0.87
C HIS A 724 -8.12 15.98 0.77
N SER A 725 -7.44 15.83 1.90
CA SER A 725 -5.98 15.77 2.00
C SER A 725 -5.60 14.62 2.92
N ASP A 726 -4.93 13.61 2.35
CA ASP A 726 -4.69 12.32 2.99
C ASP A 726 -3.31 12.23 3.64
N MET A 727 -3.25 11.49 4.73
CA MET A 727 -2.04 11.22 5.51
C MET A 727 -2.09 9.75 5.94
N VAL A 728 -0.94 9.07 5.93
CA VAL A 728 -0.84 7.64 6.22
C VAL A 728 0.28 7.40 7.23
N THR A 729 0.01 6.57 8.24
CA THR A 729 1.03 6.06 9.17
C THR A 729 0.80 4.57 9.44
N GLU A 730 1.86 3.85 9.77
CA GLU A 730 1.79 2.46 10.23
C GLU A 730 2.00 2.43 11.75
N LEU A 731 1.04 1.89 12.49
CA LEU A 731 1.12 1.77 13.94
C LEU A 731 1.68 0.40 14.31
N LYS A 732 2.94 0.37 14.79
CA LYS A 732 3.62 -0.86 15.21
C LYS A 732 3.58 -1.04 16.72
N ILE A 733 3.23 -2.25 17.19
CA ILE A 733 3.40 -2.68 18.58
C ILE A 733 4.10 -4.04 18.62
N SER A 734 5.19 -4.13 19.39
CA SER A 734 5.99 -5.37 19.51
C SER A 734 5.77 -6.04 20.85
N PHE A 735 5.46 -7.33 20.80
CA PHE A 735 5.41 -8.24 21.94
C PHE A 735 6.72 -9.03 22.00
N VAL A 736 7.35 -9.06 23.18
CA VAL A 736 8.58 -9.79 23.44
C VAL A 736 8.25 -11.04 24.24
N TYR A 737 8.74 -12.20 23.80
CA TYR A 737 8.62 -13.45 24.55
C TYR A 737 9.94 -14.22 24.59
N ASN A 738 10.21 -14.83 25.74
CA ASN A 738 11.40 -15.65 25.98
C ASN A 738 11.15 -17.08 25.47
N THR A 739 11.28 -17.33 24.16
CA THR A 739 11.33 -18.72 23.64
C THR A 739 12.36 -18.88 22.53
N ALA A 740 12.88 -20.10 22.41
CA ALA A 740 13.71 -20.53 21.29
C ALA A 740 12.84 -20.94 20.10
N ILE A 741 13.01 -20.20 19.00
CA ILE A 741 12.70 -20.53 17.59
C ILE A 741 11.43 -21.38 17.33
N LEU A 742 10.39 -20.74 16.82
CA LEU A 742 9.39 -21.42 15.98
C LEU A 742 10.01 -21.64 14.58
N TRP A 743 10.52 -22.85 14.32
CA TRP A 743 11.11 -23.20 13.02
C TRP A 743 10.01 -23.45 11.98
N ASP A 744 10.16 -22.90 10.77
CA ASP A 744 9.39 -23.30 9.57
C ASP A 744 9.55 -24.81 9.24
N HIS A 745 10.61 -25.43 9.75
CA HIS A 745 10.97 -26.84 9.54
C HIS A 745 10.51 -27.76 10.69
N GLY A 746 9.86 -27.20 11.73
CA GLY A 746 9.41 -27.93 12.91
C GLY A 746 10.55 -28.44 13.80
N ILE A 747 10.18 -29.11 14.90
CA ILE A 747 11.10 -29.79 15.81
C ILE A 747 11.36 -31.19 15.26
N SER A 748 12.53 -31.43 14.66
CA SER A 748 12.91 -32.74 14.12
C SER A 748 13.61 -33.64 15.14
N THR A 749 13.56 -34.95 14.92
CA THR A 749 14.44 -35.92 15.58
C THR A 749 15.92 -35.67 15.26
N TYR A 750 16.83 -36.12 16.14
CA TYR A 750 18.29 -36.03 15.94
C TYR A 750 18.74 -36.66 14.61
N LEU A 751 19.75 -36.04 13.97
CA LEU A 751 20.27 -36.37 12.64
C LEU A 751 20.69 -37.83 12.44
N ASP A 752 21.15 -38.52 13.51
CA ASP A 752 21.61 -39.91 13.44
C ASP A 752 20.50 -40.97 13.65
N SER A 753 19.22 -40.56 13.70
CA SER A 753 18.10 -41.49 13.92
C SER A 753 17.57 -42.10 12.61
N HIS A 754 17.52 -43.43 12.53
CA HIS A 754 16.99 -44.16 11.37
C HIS A 754 15.48 -43.95 11.08
N LEU A 755 14.74 -43.31 11.99
CA LEU A 755 13.32 -43.03 11.87
C LEU A 755 13.07 -41.54 12.13
N ASN A 756 13.20 -40.73 11.07
CA ASN A 756 13.06 -39.29 11.16
C ASN A 756 11.58 -38.87 11.33
N GLY A 757 11.30 -37.86 12.14
CA GLY A 757 9.98 -37.26 12.30
C GLY A 757 10.07 -35.81 12.76
N SER A 758 9.07 -35.00 12.42
CA SER A 758 9.00 -33.57 12.76
C SER A 758 7.69 -33.20 13.46
N ILE A 759 7.76 -32.25 14.40
CA ILE A 759 6.63 -31.74 15.19
C ILE A 759 6.47 -30.24 14.97
N TYR A 760 5.26 -29.80 14.61
CA TYR A 760 4.92 -28.41 14.31
C TYR A 760 3.79 -27.96 15.25
N PRO A 761 4.01 -27.02 16.19
CA PRO A 761 2.89 -26.40 16.89
C PRO A 761 2.02 -25.63 15.89
N THR A 762 0.70 -25.85 15.92
CA THR A 762 -0.26 -25.24 14.99
C THR A 762 -1.14 -24.18 15.66
N GLN A 763 -1.38 -24.30 16.97
CA GLN A 763 -2.17 -23.32 17.73
C GLN A 763 -1.82 -23.39 19.22
N MET A 764 -1.78 -22.24 19.89
CA MET A 764 -1.74 -22.16 21.36
C MET A 764 -2.83 -21.19 21.83
N ARG A 765 -3.61 -21.58 22.85
CA ARG A 765 -4.68 -20.74 23.41
C ARG A 765 -4.94 -21.09 24.87
N ILE A 766 -5.51 -20.16 25.62
CA ILE A 766 -6.12 -20.44 26.93
C ILE A 766 -7.62 -20.66 26.69
N ASN A 767 -8.22 -21.68 27.30
CA ASN A 767 -9.67 -21.92 27.21
C ASN A 767 -10.44 -21.09 28.25
N ASP A 768 -11.78 -21.07 28.17
CA ASP A 768 -12.63 -20.29 29.07
C ASP A 768 -12.52 -20.71 30.55
N ASN A 769 -11.99 -21.92 30.81
CA ASN A 769 -11.69 -22.45 32.14
C ASN A 769 -10.27 -22.08 32.64
N GLY A 770 -9.51 -21.27 31.89
CA GLY A 770 -8.16 -20.83 32.24
C GLY A 770 -7.06 -21.88 32.02
N GLN A 771 -7.35 -23.01 31.37
CA GLN A 771 -6.38 -24.06 31.05
C GLN A 771 -5.66 -23.76 29.73
N LEU A 772 -4.37 -24.11 29.65
CA LEU A 772 -3.59 -24.03 28.42
C LEU A 772 -4.00 -25.17 27.48
N VAL A 773 -4.33 -24.83 26.23
CA VAL A 773 -4.62 -25.77 25.15
C VAL A 773 -3.65 -25.52 24.00
N VAL A 774 -2.89 -26.55 23.63
CA VAL A 774 -1.92 -26.49 22.52
C VAL A 774 -2.27 -27.56 21.50
N ARG A 775 -2.33 -27.17 20.23
CA ARG A 775 -2.41 -28.08 19.09
C ARG A 775 -1.08 -28.13 18.36
N PHE A 776 -0.76 -29.33 17.89
CA PHE A 776 0.44 -29.58 17.12
C PHE A 776 0.22 -30.70 16.11
N ARG A 777 0.95 -30.62 15.00
CA ARG A 777 0.98 -31.61 13.94
C ARG A 777 2.29 -32.39 13.98
N THR A 778 2.23 -33.70 13.91
CA THR A 778 3.42 -34.57 13.74
C THR A 778 3.45 -35.12 12.32
N VAL A 779 4.62 -35.12 11.68
CA VAL A 779 4.83 -35.63 10.32
C VAL A 779 5.94 -36.68 10.34
N ALA A 780 5.66 -37.87 9.82
CA ALA A 780 6.65 -38.92 9.64
C ALA A 780 7.58 -38.60 8.46
N GLY A 781 8.89 -38.59 8.70
CA GLY A 781 9.95 -38.46 7.69
C GLY A 781 10.37 -39.79 7.07
N PHE A 782 9.59 -40.85 7.27
CA PHE A 782 9.80 -42.19 6.70
C PHE A 782 8.50 -42.75 6.11
N HIS A 783 8.62 -43.77 5.26
CA HIS A 783 7.46 -44.45 4.66
C HIS A 783 6.81 -45.43 5.66
N GLY A 784 5.53 -45.23 5.95
CA GLY A 784 4.79 -46.01 6.94
C GLY A 784 3.40 -45.44 7.25
N GLN A 785 2.66 -46.12 8.13
CA GLN A 785 1.31 -45.72 8.58
C GLN A 785 1.20 -45.78 10.10
N TYR A 786 0.40 -44.87 10.69
CA TYR A 786 0.18 -44.82 12.13
C TYR A 786 -0.89 -45.83 12.61
N ILE A 787 -0.47 -46.73 13.49
CA ILE A 787 -1.32 -47.74 14.15
C ILE A 787 -1.63 -47.27 15.58
N LEU A 788 -2.89 -47.38 16.02
CA LEU A 788 -3.33 -46.90 17.35
C LEU A 788 -2.91 -47.85 18.49
N GLU A 789 -2.96 -49.16 18.26
CA GLU A 789 -2.57 -50.17 19.23
C GLU A 789 -1.69 -51.23 18.55
N SER A 790 -0.49 -51.46 19.08
CA SER A 790 0.32 -52.63 18.75
C SER A 790 0.22 -53.66 19.86
N ARG A 791 -0.02 -54.93 19.50
CA ARG A 791 0.00 -56.05 20.46
C ARG A 791 1.39 -56.31 21.05
N GLU A 792 2.44 -55.80 20.40
CA GLU A 792 3.85 -56.05 20.75
C GLU A 792 4.49 -54.88 21.50
N LEU A 793 3.98 -53.66 21.35
CA LEU A 793 4.58 -52.44 21.92
C LEU A 793 3.59 -51.69 22.84
N LYS A 794 3.68 -51.95 24.15
CA LYS A 794 2.99 -51.19 25.19
C LYS A 794 3.76 -49.89 25.52
N LYS A 795 3.74 -48.91 24.61
CA LYS A 795 4.27 -47.56 24.85
C LYS A 795 3.13 -46.53 24.86
N MET A 796 3.19 -45.60 25.80
CA MET A 796 2.25 -44.47 25.91
C MET A 796 2.99 -43.16 25.60
N SER A 797 2.30 -42.23 24.94
CA SER A 797 2.79 -40.85 24.72
C SER A 797 2.20 -39.95 25.79
N TYR A 798 3.03 -39.08 26.38
CA TYR A 798 2.64 -38.11 27.39
C TYR A 798 3.39 -36.79 27.19
N VAL A 799 2.91 -35.71 27.80
CA VAL A 799 3.54 -34.38 27.80
C VAL A 799 3.73 -33.96 29.25
N THR A 800 4.91 -33.44 29.58
CA THR A 800 5.31 -33.00 30.93
C THR A 800 6.09 -31.70 30.82
N SER A 801 5.92 -30.79 31.79
CA SER A 801 6.78 -29.61 31.92
C SER A 801 8.03 -29.96 32.73
N GLU A 802 9.20 -29.57 32.24
CA GLU A 802 10.48 -29.75 32.94
C GLU A 802 10.63 -28.77 34.12
N GLU A 803 10.05 -27.57 34.02
CA GLU A 803 10.06 -26.55 35.09
C GLU A 803 8.97 -26.77 36.15
N GLN A 804 7.87 -27.44 35.79
CA GLN A 804 6.73 -27.70 36.69
C GLN A 804 6.22 -29.15 36.53
N PRO A 805 6.91 -30.14 37.13
CA PRO A 805 6.55 -31.56 36.98
C PRO A 805 5.18 -31.93 37.57
N ASP A 806 4.64 -31.10 38.47
CA ASP A 806 3.29 -31.27 39.04
C ASP A 806 2.17 -30.90 38.06
N VAL A 807 2.47 -30.21 36.95
CA VAL A 807 1.51 -29.87 35.90
C VAL A 807 1.48 -30.99 34.86
N THR A 808 0.49 -31.86 34.98
CA THR A 808 0.18 -32.88 33.98
C THR A 808 -0.64 -32.31 32.83
N PHE A 809 -0.45 -32.91 31.65
CA PHE A 809 -1.14 -32.54 30.42
C PHE A 809 -1.86 -33.76 29.83
N THR A 810 -3.17 -33.64 29.65
CA THR A 810 -3.97 -34.66 28.96
C THR A 810 -3.78 -34.53 27.46
N LEU A 811 -3.11 -35.51 26.83
CA LEU A 811 -2.87 -35.57 25.39
C LEU A 811 -3.99 -36.32 24.65
N LYS A 812 -4.46 -35.76 23.54
CA LYS A 812 -5.57 -36.27 22.71
C LYS A 812 -5.22 -36.23 21.23
N LEU A 813 -5.48 -37.33 20.51
CA LEU A 813 -5.42 -37.34 19.04
C LEU A 813 -6.67 -36.64 18.47
N VAL A 814 -6.48 -35.65 17.61
CA VAL A 814 -7.56 -34.91 16.93
C VAL A 814 -7.85 -35.52 15.56
N ARG A 815 -6.80 -35.74 14.75
CA ARG A 815 -6.90 -36.24 13.37
C ARG A 815 -5.67 -37.08 13.00
N ARG A 816 -5.84 -38.01 12.06
CA ARG A 816 -4.74 -38.69 11.36
C ARG A 816 -5.05 -38.79 9.87
N ASP A 817 -4.01 -38.74 9.05
CA ASP A 817 -4.10 -39.05 7.63
C ASP A 817 -3.54 -40.47 7.38
N ALA A 818 -4.13 -41.19 6.42
CA ALA A 818 -3.83 -42.60 6.13
C ALA A 818 -2.88 -42.79 4.93
N THR A 819 -1.97 -41.83 4.70
CA THR A 819 -0.98 -41.88 3.63
C THR A 819 0.22 -42.76 4.01
N TYR A 820 0.87 -43.37 3.01
CA TYR A 820 2.06 -44.21 3.22
C TYR A 820 3.38 -43.41 3.11
N SER A 821 3.36 -42.27 2.43
CA SER A 821 4.45 -41.31 2.34
C SER A 821 4.06 -40.03 3.09
N GLY A 822 4.89 -39.60 4.04
CA GLY A 822 4.68 -38.36 4.78
C GLY A 822 3.40 -38.35 5.62
N ALA A 823 3.10 -39.45 6.32
CA ALA A 823 1.90 -39.56 7.16
C ALA A 823 1.86 -38.43 8.21
N GLN A 824 0.67 -37.83 8.42
CA GLN A 824 0.47 -36.72 9.35
C GLN A 824 -0.54 -37.09 10.44
N GLN A 825 -0.33 -36.57 11.65
CA GLN A 825 -1.31 -36.59 12.75
C GLN A 825 -1.43 -35.21 13.36
N GLU A 826 -2.61 -34.86 13.83
CA GLU A 826 -2.89 -33.66 14.60
C GLU A 826 -3.29 -34.05 16.02
N TRP A 827 -2.65 -33.42 17.00
CA TRP A 827 -2.77 -33.70 18.42
C TRP A 827 -3.12 -32.41 19.17
N GLU A 828 -3.84 -32.55 20.27
CA GLU A 828 -4.20 -31.47 21.20
C GLU A 828 -3.81 -31.92 22.61
N PHE A 829 -3.03 -31.12 23.34
CA PHE A 829 -2.84 -31.31 24.78
C PHE A 829 -3.49 -30.17 25.56
N VAL A 830 -4.04 -30.53 26.73
CA VAL A 830 -4.71 -29.60 27.65
C VAL A 830 -4.03 -29.70 29.02
N SER A 831 -3.73 -28.57 29.66
CA SER A 831 -3.22 -28.58 31.04
C SER A 831 -4.34 -28.96 32.01
N ASP A 832 -4.05 -29.89 32.92
CA ASP A 832 -5.06 -30.37 33.86
C ASP A 832 -5.41 -29.29 34.92
N VAL A 833 -4.50 -28.33 35.14
CA VAL A 833 -4.67 -27.15 36.01
C VAL A 833 -4.86 -25.87 35.19
N ALA A 834 -5.66 -24.94 35.71
CA ALA A 834 -5.79 -23.59 35.15
C ALA A 834 -4.59 -22.70 35.53
N VAL A 835 -4.08 -21.89 34.61
CA VAL A 835 -2.80 -21.15 34.68
C VAL A 835 -2.81 -19.97 35.70
N LEU A 836 -3.81 -19.91 36.59
CA LEU A 836 -4.09 -18.78 37.49
C LEU A 836 -3.68 -18.99 38.96
N SER A 837 -3.00 -20.09 39.30
CA SER A 837 -2.70 -20.45 40.70
C SER A 837 -1.23 -20.34 41.13
N VAL A 838 -0.75 -19.12 41.39
CA VAL A 838 0.16 -18.87 42.53
C VAL A 838 -0.33 -17.64 43.29
N ALA A 839 -0.39 -17.73 44.63
CA ALA A 839 -1.38 -16.99 45.40
C ALA A 839 -0.92 -15.66 46.04
N LYS A 840 -1.92 -14.80 46.20
CA LYS A 840 -2.03 -13.56 46.99
C LYS A 840 -1.13 -13.47 48.24
N ALA A 841 -0.55 -12.28 48.41
CA ALA A 841 0.07 -11.85 49.67
C ALA A 841 -0.95 -11.75 50.82
N SER A 842 -0.46 -11.84 52.07
CA SER A 842 -1.22 -11.49 53.27
C SER A 842 -0.41 -10.56 54.18
N VAL A 843 -1.07 -9.53 54.72
CA VAL A 843 -0.45 -8.49 55.56
C VAL A 843 -1.01 -8.59 56.97
N LYS A 844 -0.14 -8.63 57.98
CA LYS A 844 -0.54 -8.49 59.39
C LYS A 844 0.42 -7.56 60.13
N ARG A 845 -0.13 -6.65 60.92
CA ARG A 845 0.57 -5.50 61.53
C ARG A 845 0.98 -5.79 62.97
N LEU A 846 2.22 -5.48 63.33
CA LEU A 846 2.66 -5.27 64.72
C LEU A 846 3.60 -4.06 64.79
N GLY A 847 3.12 -2.97 65.39
CA GLY A 847 3.91 -1.75 65.62
C GLY A 847 4.18 -0.90 64.36
N SER A 848 5.34 -0.24 64.35
CA SER A 848 5.77 0.72 63.32
C SER A 848 6.55 0.11 62.14
N LYS A 849 6.68 -1.22 62.07
CA LYS A 849 7.24 -1.93 60.91
C LYS A 849 6.19 -2.85 60.29
N MET A 850 6.05 -2.75 58.97
CA MET A 850 5.42 -3.79 58.17
C MET A 850 6.52 -4.81 57.83
N VAL A 851 6.50 -5.99 58.44
CA VAL A 851 7.46 -7.06 58.13
C VAL A 851 6.82 -7.98 57.11
N VAL A 852 7.27 -7.86 55.85
CA VAL A 852 7.00 -8.87 54.82
C VAL A 852 8.20 -9.80 54.79
N ARG A 853 8.03 -11.06 55.22
CA ARG A 853 9.04 -12.10 54.98
C ARG A 853 8.84 -12.64 53.57
N PHE A 854 9.72 -12.24 52.66
CA PHE A 854 9.94 -12.99 51.44
C PHE A 854 11.08 -13.99 51.70
N ALA A 855 10.86 -15.27 51.40
CA ALA A 855 11.95 -16.20 51.19
C ALA A 855 12.45 -15.97 49.76
N ILE A 856 13.52 -15.18 49.63
CA ILE A 856 14.22 -14.95 48.36
C ILE A 856 15.55 -15.68 48.46
N ASP A 857 15.79 -16.60 47.53
CA ASP A 857 17.12 -17.08 47.18
C ASP A 857 17.14 -17.21 45.65
N SER A 858 18.10 -16.68 44.89
CA SER A 858 19.35 -16.04 45.30
C SER A 858 19.67 -14.75 44.49
N THR A 859 20.02 -13.71 45.23
CA THR A 859 20.95 -12.60 44.91
C THR A 859 21.00 -11.94 43.51
N ARG A 860 20.60 -10.65 43.55
CA ARG A 860 21.23 -9.46 42.93
C ARG A 860 20.86 -9.04 41.49
N ARG A 861 19.98 -8.03 41.45
CA ARG A 861 19.90 -7.01 40.41
C ARG A 861 21.25 -6.31 40.19
N LEU A 862 21.52 -5.94 38.95
CA LEU A 862 22.24 -4.72 38.62
C LEU A 862 21.24 -3.55 38.41
N LEU A 863 21.77 -2.34 38.51
CA LEU A 863 21.16 -1.07 38.08
C LEU A 863 20.66 -1.19 36.62
N GLU A 864 19.69 -0.43 36.12
CA GLU A 864 19.28 0.94 36.45
C GLU A 864 17.89 1.22 35.81
N SER A 865 17.10 2.14 36.39
CA SER A 865 16.21 3.00 35.59
C SER A 865 16.08 4.33 36.31
N LEU A 866 16.53 5.37 35.62
CA LEU A 866 16.49 6.79 36.00
C LEU A 866 15.03 7.24 36.22
N GLU A 867 14.66 7.95 37.29
CA GLU A 867 14.91 9.36 37.65
C GLU A 867 13.88 10.37 37.08
N GLY A 868 13.56 11.41 37.88
CA GLY A 868 12.47 12.40 37.72
C GLY A 868 11.17 11.95 38.45
N VAL A 869 10.57 12.63 39.43
CA VAL A 869 10.42 14.07 39.81
C VAL A 869 9.88 14.06 41.27
N GLU A 870 10.18 14.94 42.26
CA GLU A 870 10.85 16.26 42.30
C GLU A 870 11.51 16.60 43.68
N TRP A 871 11.63 17.91 44.00
CA TRP A 871 12.21 18.60 45.16
C TRP A 871 11.60 18.35 46.56
N PHE A 872 12.43 18.45 47.62
CA PHE A 872 12.22 19.42 48.71
C PHE A 872 13.51 19.65 49.55
N ASP A 873 13.71 20.88 50.03
CA ASP A 873 14.91 21.33 50.76
C ASP A 873 14.69 21.36 52.29
N SER A 874 15.62 20.79 53.08
CA SER A 874 16.05 21.34 54.39
C SER A 874 17.08 20.48 55.16
N ALA A 875 18.27 21.05 55.37
CA ALA A 875 19.13 20.97 56.58
C ALA A 875 19.74 19.63 57.10
N GLN A 876 21.02 19.44 56.74
CA GLN A 876 22.17 19.06 57.59
C GLN A 876 22.11 17.86 58.58
N ARG A 877 22.90 16.80 58.29
CA ARG A 877 24.27 16.59 58.85
C ARG A 877 24.92 15.26 58.40
N SER A 878 26.19 15.34 57.95
CA SER A 878 27.25 14.28 57.91
C SER A 878 26.93 12.89 57.33
N SER A 879 27.77 12.25 56.49
CA SER A 879 29.10 12.58 55.94
C SER A 879 29.51 11.49 54.92
N SER A 880 30.29 11.85 53.89
CA SER A 880 31.12 10.98 53.00
C SER A 880 30.46 9.80 52.25
N GLU A 881 30.74 9.49 50.99
CA GLU A 881 31.52 10.13 49.92
C GLU A 881 31.17 9.45 48.57
N ASN A 882 31.22 10.22 47.48
CA ASN A 882 31.37 9.86 46.05
C ASN A 882 30.59 8.68 45.40
N SER A 883 29.71 9.11 44.50
CA SER A 883 29.07 8.46 43.33
C SER A 883 30.00 7.76 42.32
N THR A 884 29.42 6.86 41.51
CA THR A 884 29.35 6.94 40.02
C THR A 884 28.24 6.01 39.47
N ILE A 885 27.66 6.40 38.34
CA ILE A 885 26.63 5.71 37.52
C ILE A 885 27.29 5.22 36.22
N ASP A 886 26.84 4.09 35.63
CA ASP A 886 26.83 3.94 34.16
C ASP A 886 26.01 2.72 33.66
N ILE A 887 25.27 2.91 32.55
CA ILE A 887 24.59 1.87 31.77
C ILE A 887 25.04 1.93 30.30
N PHE A 888 25.39 0.76 29.75
CA PHE A 888 25.48 0.41 28.31
C PHE A 888 26.22 1.34 27.32
N GLU A 889 27.44 0.90 26.98
CA GLU A 889 27.92 0.77 25.60
C GLU A 889 26.90 0.01 24.73
N THR A 890 26.38 0.52 23.61
CA THR A 890 26.88 0.41 22.21
C THR A 890 25.63 0.45 21.30
N VAL A 891 25.62 0.77 19.99
CA VAL A 891 26.63 0.76 18.91
C VAL A 891 26.40 1.98 18.01
N THR A 892 27.47 2.63 17.55
CA THR A 892 27.50 3.19 16.19
C THR A 892 28.65 2.54 15.44
N CYS A 893 28.42 2.15 14.19
CA CYS A 893 29.51 1.93 13.23
C CYS A 893 28.98 2.10 11.80
N LEU A 894 29.35 3.22 11.18
CA LEU A 894 29.31 3.42 9.75
C LEU A 894 30.58 4.19 9.37
N LEU A 895 31.39 3.56 8.50
CA LEU A 895 32.41 4.11 7.61
C LEU A 895 33.14 5.41 8.00
N SER A 896 34.46 5.32 8.17
CA SER A 896 35.39 6.11 7.33
C SER A 896 36.83 5.61 7.47
N GLU A 897 37.60 5.74 6.39
CA GLU A 897 38.96 5.24 6.26
C GLU A 897 40.04 6.26 6.67
N LEU A 898 41.22 5.73 7.01
CA LEU A 898 42.55 6.27 6.73
C LEU A 898 42.90 7.72 7.13
N SER A 899 43.81 7.83 8.11
CA SER A 899 45.06 8.58 7.85
C SER A 899 46.28 7.95 8.55
N THR A 900 47.21 7.51 7.72
CA THR A 900 48.68 7.50 7.93
C THR A 900 49.24 7.36 9.36
N ALA A 901 49.86 6.20 9.64
CA ALA A 901 51.03 6.12 10.51
C ALA A 901 52.15 5.36 9.79
N GLN A 902 53.26 6.04 9.55
CA GLN A 902 54.47 5.47 8.95
C GLN A 902 55.44 5.07 10.07
N GLU A 903 56.36 4.14 9.76
CA GLU A 903 57.51 3.70 10.57
C GLU A 903 57.28 2.65 11.68
N ASN A 904 57.44 1.40 11.23
CA ASN A 904 58.52 0.49 11.64
C ASN A 904 58.45 -0.28 12.98
N ASP A 905 58.26 -1.59 12.74
CA ASP A 905 59.02 -2.72 13.28
C ASP A 905 58.36 -3.51 14.43
N ASN A 906 57.66 -4.59 14.04
CA ASN A 906 56.86 -5.40 14.94
C ASN A 906 56.63 -6.83 14.38
N THR A 907 57.54 -7.77 14.66
CA THR A 907 57.27 -9.23 14.85
C THR A 907 58.59 -9.93 15.25
N PRO A 908 58.58 -11.02 16.06
CA PRO A 908 57.65 -12.15 15.93
C PRO A 908 56.99 -12.60 17.24
N THR A 909 55.73 -12.18 17.43
CA THR A 909 54.76 -12.89 18.30
C THR A 909 53.90 -13.86 17.48
N ILE A 910 54.50 -14.48 16.46
CA ILE A 910 53.91 -15.54 15.63
C ILE A 910 54.78 -16.80 15.76
N GLN A 911 54.86 -17.41 16.96
CA GLN A 911 55.39 -18.79 17.06
C GLN A 911 55.11 -19.64 18.32
N LEU A 912 54.13 -19.38 19.20
CA LEU A 912 53.99 -20.22 20.42
C LEU A 912 52.59 -20.56 20.96
N LEU A 913 51.59 -20.80 20.08
CA LEU A 913 50.31 -21.41 20.50
C LEU A 913 49.84 -22.57 19.58
N ILE A 914 50.78 -23.40 19.13
CA ILE A 914 50.51 -24.80 18.75
C ILE A 914 50.82 -25.68 19.95
N LYS A 915 49.91 -26.60 20.32
CA LYS A 915 49.84 -27.44 21.55
C LYS A 915 49.32 -26.66 22.78
N GLN A 916 48.13 -26.88 23.35
CA GLN A 916 47.42 -28.14 23.55
C GLN A 916 45.89 -27.95 23.58
N VAL A 917 45.17 -28.55 22.63
CA VAL A 917 43.72 -28.76 22.72
C VAL A 917 43.45 -30.23 23.01
N LYS A 918 43.09 -30.53 24.27
CA LYS A 918 42.11 -31.57 24.63
C LYS A 918 41.73 -31.46 26.11
N LEU A 919 40.78 -30.56 26.39
CA LEU A 919 39.98 -30.68 27.60
C LEU A 919 39.12 -31.95 27.49
N ARG A 920 39.23 -32.85 28.46
CA ARG A 920 38.29 -33.95 28.65
C ARG A 920 37.83 -33.98 30.10
N SER A 921 36.52 -34.06 30.27
CA SER A 921 35.83 -34.78 31.36
C SER A 921 36.06 -34.37 32.82
N THR A 922 34.97 -33.88 33.42
CA THR A 922 34.36 -34.35 34.68
C THR A 922 35.19 -34.50 35.96
N LYS A 923 34.80 -33.68 36.96
CA LYS A 923 34.59 -33.97 38.39
C LYS A 923 35.15 -35.29 39.00
N LYS A 924 35.93 -35.10 40.08
CA LYS A 924 35.97 -35.87 41.35
C LYS A 924 34.58 -36.31 41.87
N ASP A 925 34.41 -37.31 42.74
CA ASP A 925 35.32 -38.22 43.48
C ASP A 925 34.53 -39.53 43.79
N ASP A 926 35.20 -40.50 44.42
CA ASP A 926 34.71 -41.76 45.07
C ASP A 926 34.97 -43.08 44.32
N GLY A 927 35.36 -44.10 45.09
CA GLY A 927 35.94 -45.36 44.59
C GLY A 927 35.38 -46.63 45.23
N ALA A 928 36.27 -47.61 45.43
CA ALA A 928 36.03 -49.00 45.89
C ALA A 928 35.69 -50.04 44.80
N THR A 929 36.75 -50.70 44.32
CA THR A 929 36.87 -52.16 44.18
C THR A 929 35.60 -53.01 43.98
N LEU A 930 35.42 -53.57 42.77
CA LEU A 930 35.91 -54.92 42.43
C LEU A 930 35.93 -55.12 40.89
#